data_AF-Q4UBP6-F1
#
_entry.id   AF-Q4UBP6-F1
#
_cell.length_a   1.000
_cell.length_b   1.000
_cell.length_c   1.000
_cell.angle_alpha   90.00
_cell.angle_beta   90.00
_cell.angle_gamma   90.00
#
_symmetry.space_group_name_H-M   'P 1'
#
loop_
_entity.id
_entity.type
_entity.pdbx_description
1 polymer ?
#
loop_
_entity_poly.entity_id
_entity_poly.type
_entity_poly.pdbx_seq_one_letter_code
_entity_poly.pdbx_strand_id
1 'polypeptide(L)'
;MKSSANNFIKMALPVNLDENIVCIATSRYFSCCSNLYVFTNPTNSLLKGDAFSWGLAKDHRLGIGETKSKIVYKPTPIANTNMIGDLMDKFELDSYKHTSMSGYEKILNYFLDELHYSSDPHSINWRNLQIILQNEEKITSESSIKIFEEDLVKCLKTHVDFILNMNESYGRVRALQFKLMSMVRSFCSSLKGQKELTNLKPIKESFGPFKTKLTQIEKLIEILFLQPAYFVRLSMFSKDLDLVSNIIHHVYGDIQVPRIHNQYFALLRSLLREETSLFFKPSNPLNALFSPFSRILRTYAMNKYFLVENAHLFLSKTDQQSVVSHLLTYSSPILIPEEGFGISTNPKEHKKYKEGMSKFGSFIVYLATVLSKLNLHNNIKVLFTQMHNLVREKIPVEWASPSVPLEYLAIFPLIPVFVFAIIQPFFTDPKLISQMCGIGEIDDEALLKNMTVISRYFDYIVNPELKMPPMPSALTSLAQTMYSNLSRLFLEYLRSILHIEDNFYTEMTMQIFKSHFDLDYINLNIPSDTVAKLVNLCHSSSHYLNLSAHDPLIKVISNISGSKNLSSNDHIYPTDFIEKLSRSNLSINIKVDHRFMAHDRNMSFCTFSNTFVPQKLAYRQSTYSEDCVKFISLIVRYLPFGKYDPCKIFQDALVELDDLRIQYGTYEDLADEMFVKSKYFSSLRSPDFKRAGIAKEIFETVQKLRSNDITPTLLAKTILKKSLDRIRHRKYLLNIYQRQNEIEQCRRNFESYVSYNIQYLNSCINSLLYGHIDPSIKRAAIKYNVNLFSLNSKKTIEGKKIVDDKRGVASFKEHSCLELYRNGTLVPDESVTTRMFNRLVMIFSASIDSGCYITLSGIDPSSEQQEHEFLSFDLLQKFVDSSNCGYHQIFTNPSYPFGMFVIKVSFLVDTFMTLVKNY
;
A
#
# COMPACT_ATOMS: atom_id res chain seq x y z
N MET A 1 -23.35 7.76 -41.78
CA MET A 1 -22.67 6.45 -41.73
C MET A 1 -23.66 5.35 -41.37
N LYS A 2 -24.53 5.00 -42.32
CA LYS A 2 -25.38 3.79 -42.31
C LYS A 2 -24.97 2.99 -43.55
N SER A 3 -24.22 1.90 -43.37
CA SER A 3 -24.11 0.71 -44.24
C SER A 3 -22.77 0.01 -44.00
N SER A 4 -22.79 -1.33 -44.07
CA SER A 4 -21.66 -2.30 -44.14
C SER A 4 -21.51 -3.34 -43.02
N ALA A 5 -22.58 -3.70 -42.31
CA ALA A 5 -22.65 -4.96 -41.55
C ALA A 5 -23.29 -6.15 -42.34
N ASN A 6 -23.52 -6.00 -43.66
CA ASN A 6 -24.26 -6.99 -44.45
C ASN A 6 -23.41 -7.88 -45.39
N ASN A 7 -22.08 -7.85 -45.33
CA ASN A 7 -21.23 -8.62 -46.25
C ASN A 7 -20.62 -9.92 -45.67
N PHE A 8 -21.11 -10.45 -44.55
CA PHE A 8 -20.52 -11.62 -43.89
C PHE A 8 -21.15 -12.99 -44.20
N ILE A 9 -22.07 -13.10 -45.16
CA ILE A 9 -22.67 -14.40 -45.53
C ILE A 9 -22.38 -14.66 -47.02
N LYS A 10 -21.32 -15.42 -47.31
CA LYS A 10 -21.14 -16.07 -48.62
C LYS A 10 -21.87 -17.42 -48.60
N MET A 11 -22.56 -17.75 -49.69
CA MET A 11 -23.31 -19.02 -49.90
C MET A 11 -22.50 -20.25 -49.48
N ALA A 12 -23.17 -21.23 -48.86
CA ALA A 12 -22.58 -22.53 -48.51
C ALA A 12 -22.30 -23.38 -49.76
N LEU A 13 -21.13 -24.03 -49.79
CA LEU A 13 -20.83 -25.12 -50.73
C LEU A 13 -21.34 -26.45 -50.14
N PRO A 14 -22.00 -27.32 -50.94
CA PRO A 14 -22.44 -28.63 -50.48
C PRO A 14 -21.23 -29.56 -50.28
N VAL A 15 -21.17 -30.18 -49.09
CA VAL A 15 -20.18 -31.22 -48.73
C VAL A 15 -20.96 -32.53 -48.56
N ASN A 16 -20.62 -33.56 -49.34
CA ASN A 16 -21.19 -34.91 -49.19
C ASN A 16 -20.24 -35.75 -48.33
N LEU A 17 -20.76 -36.40 -47.28
CA LEU A 17 -20.02 -37.33 -46.43
C LEU A 17 -20.91 -38.56 -46.13
N ASP A 18 -20.31 -39.75 -46.12
CA ASP A 18 -20.99 -41.05 -46.28
C ASP A 18 -21.25 -41.85 -44.99
N GLU A 19 -21.12 -41.29 -43.77
CA GLU A 19 -21.41 -42.06 -42.53
C GLU A 19 -22.13 -41.26 -41.43
N ASN A 20 -22.74 -42.00 -40.48
CA ASN A 20 -23.60 -41.53 -39.39
C ASN A 20 -22.97 -40.39 -38.55
N ILE A 21 -23.62 -39.23 -38.51
CA ILE A 21 -23.10 -38.04 -37.80
C ILE A 21 -24.11 -37.47 -36.77
N VAL A 22 -23.53 -37.08 -35.63
CA VAL A 22 -24.06 -36.22 -34.56
C VAL A 22 -23.99 -34.76 -35.00
N CYS A 23 -25.05 -33.96 -34.81
CA CYS A 23 -25.09 -32.54 -35.21
C CYS A 23 -23.83 -31.74 -34.81
N ILE A 24 -23.17 -31.13 -35.79
CA ILE A 24 -22.08 -30.16 -35.59
C ILE A 24 -22.61 -28.77 -35.97
N ALA A 25 -22.61 -27.83 -35.02
CA ALA A 25 -22.88 -26.43 -35.26
C ALA A 25 -21.61 -25.64 -34.94
N THR A 26 -20.95 -25.06 -35.95
CA THR A 26 -19.80 -24.16 -35.76
C THR A 26 -20.18 -22.71 -36.11
N SER A 27 -19.47 -21.75 -35.51
CA SER A 27 -19.77 -20.31 -35.61
C SER A 27 -19.63 -19.65 -36.99
N ARG A 28 -19.34 -20.38 -38.08
CA ARG A 28 -19.17 -19.81 -39.44
C ARG A 28 -19.81 -20.55 -40.61
N TYR A 29 -20.24 -21.80 -40.47
CA TYR A 29 -20.90 -22.53 -41.57
C TYR A 29 -22.12 -23.30 -41.05
N PHE A 30 -23.27 -23.02 -41.64
CA PHE A 30 -24.46 -23.86 -41.50
C PHE A 30 -24.53 -24.79 -42.72
N SER A 31 -24.16 -26.05 -42.54
CA SER A 31 -24.49 -27.12 -43.49
C SER A 31 -25.66 -27.93 -42.93
N CYS A 32 -26.79 -27.88 -43.62
CA CYS A 32 -27.95 -28.73 -43.35
C CYS A 32 -27.59 -30.17 -43.73
N CYS A 33 -27.72 -31.12 -42.79
CA CYS A 33 -27.59 -32.55 -43.08
C CYS A 33 -28.98 -33.19 -43.13
N SER A 34 -29.31 -33.84 -44.24
CA SER A 34 -30.52 -34.67 -44.38
C SER A 34 -30.12 -36.14 -44.42
N ASN A 35 -30.69 -36.98 -43.54
CA ASN A 35 -30.61 -38.43 -43.72
C ASN A 35 -31.46 -38.83 -44.91
N LEU A 36 -30.80 -39.19 -46.02
CA LEU A 36 -31.42 -39.88 -47.14
C LEU A 36 -31.14 -41.38 -46.96
N TYR A 37 -32.16 -42.20 -46.75
CA TYR A 37 -32.39 -43.40 -47.56
C TYR A 37 -33.79 -43.99 -47.30
N VAL A 38 -34.40 -44.39 -48.40
CA VAL A 38 -35.75 -44.90 -48.65
C VAL A 38 -35.62 -46.41 -48.88
N PHE A 39 -36.45 -47.27 -48.28
CA PHE A 39 -37.53 -48.10 -48.88
C PHE A 39 -37.77 -49.24 -47.85
N THR A 40 -38.95 -49.78 -47.51
CA THR A 40 -40.20 -50.06 -48.23
C THR A 40 -41.38 -50.24 -47.24
N ASN A 41 -42.56 -49.75 -47.64
CA ASN A 41 -43.93 -50.22 -47.33
C ASN A 41 -44.58 -50.07 -45.93
N PRO A 42 -45.92 -49.94 -45.91
CA PRO A 42 -46.61 -49.02 -45.02
C PRO A 42 -47.53 -49.77 -44.06
N THR A 43 -47.35 -49.56 -42.77
CA THR A 43 -48.40 -49.32 -41.77
C THR A 43 -47.74 -49.42 -40.40
N ASN A 44 -47.83 -48.33 -39.64
CA ASN A 44 -47.38 -48.20 -38.25
C ASN A 44 -45.85 -48.19 -38.02
N SER A 45 -45.23 -47.02 -38.14
CA SER A 45 -44.39 -46.44 -37.08
C SER A 45 -43.81 -45.09 -37.47
N LEU A 46 -43.84 -44.16 -36.49
CA LEU A 46 -43.01 -42.96 -36.31
C LEU A 46 -42.80 -42.04 -37.52
N LEU A 47 -43.52 -40.92 -37.53
CA LEU A 47 -43.24 -39.78 -38.42
C LEU A 47 -41.89 -39.14 -38.07
N LYS A 48 -41.01 -39.16 -39.08
CA LYS A 48 -39.70 -38.48 -39.19
C LYS A 48 -39.85 -36.97 -39.39
N GLY A 49 -38.87 -36.20 -38.92
CA GLY A 49 -38.45 -34.94 -39.53
C GLY A 49 -38.68 -33.68 -38.69
N ASP A 50 -37.79 -33.41 -37.74
CA ASP A 50 -37.59 -32.06 -37.20
C ASP A 50 -36.14 -31.65 -37.43
N ALA A 51 -35.95 -30.53 -38.12
CA ALA A 51 -34.69 -29.80 -38.19
C ALA A 51 -34.87 -28.50 -37.38
N PHE A 52 -34.01 -28.26 -36.39
CA PHE A 52 -34.03 -27.02 -35.63
C PHE A 52 -33.15 -25.98 -36.34
N SER A 53 -33.76 -24.91 -36.83
CA SER A 53 -33.03 -23.71 -37.24
C SER A 53 -33.20 -22.61 -36.19
N TRP A 54 -32.10 -22.11 -35.64
CA TRP A 54 -32.09 -20.83 -34.93
C TRP A 54 -31.96 -19.71 -35.95
N GLY A 55 -32.93 -18.78 -35.97
CA GLY A 55 -32.96 -17.65 -36.90
C GLY A 55 -33.85 -16.51 -36.42
N LEU A 56 -33.82 -15.38 -37.16
CA LEU A 56 -34.74 -14.27 -36.94
C LEU A 56 -36.17 -14.73 -37.21
N ALA A 57 -37.02 -14.68 -36.19
CA ALA A 57 -38.47 -14.79 -36.38
C ALA A 57 -38.99 -13.56 -37.15
N LYS A 58 -40.21 -13.67 -37.71
CA LYS A 58 -40.84 -12.60 -38.52
C LYS A 58 -41.00 -11.26 -37.79
N ASP A 59 -40.87 -11.25 -36.47
CA ASP A 59 -40.90 -10.07 -35.61
C ASP A 59 -39.50 -9.45 -35.35
N HIS A 60 -38.49 -9.93 -36.07
CA HIS A 60 -37.09 -9.52 -35.93
C HIS A 60 -36.44 -9.80 -34.56
N ARG A 61 -36.98 -10.75 -33.79
CA ARG A 61 -36.32 -11.30 -32.61
C ARG A 61 -35.65 -12.63 -32.94
N LEU A 62 -34.55 -12.92 -32.26
CA LEU A 62 -33.86 -14.21 -32.34
C LEU A 62 -34.66 -15.22 -31.49
N GLY A 63 -35.23 -16.26 -32.09
CA GLY A 63 -36.04 -17.24 -31.38
C GLY A 63 -36.47 -18.46 -32.21
N ILE A 64 -36.87 -19.54 -31.52
CA ILE A 64 -37.43 -20.76 -32.11
C ILE A 64 -38.92 -20.53 -32.40
N GLY A 65 -39.36 -20.72 -33.64
CA GLY A 65 -40.78 -20.64 -34.02
C GLY A 65 -41.60 -21.82 -33.48
N GLU A 66 -42.87 -21.58 -33.14
CA GLU A 66 -43.76 -22.59 -32.55
C GLU A 66 -43.92 -23.85 -33.41
N THR A 67 -43.58 -25.01 -32.84
CA THR A 67 -44.06 -26.32 -33.28
C THR A 67 -44.95 -26.94 -32.20
N LYS A 68 -45.94 -27.73 -32.64
CA LYS A 68 -47.09 -28.21 -31.84
C LYS A 68 -46.78 -29.22 -30.73
N SER A 69 -45.54 -29.33 -30.26
CA SER A 69 -45.22 -30.16 -29.10
C SER A 69 -44.16 -29.49 -28.22
N LYS A 70 -44.58 -29.09 -27.01
CA LYS A 70 -43.67 -28.59 -25.97
C LYS A 70 -43.05 -29.78 -25.25
N ILE A 71 -41.91 -30.25 -25.73
CA ILE A 71 -40.96 -30.98 -24.89
C ILE A 71 -39.65 -30.20 -24.93
N VAL A 72 -39.37 -29.47 -23.86
CA VAL A 72 -38.10 -28.76 -23.66
C VAL A 72 -37.15 -29.76 -22.99
N TYR A 73 -36.21 -30.32 -23.75
CA TYR A 73 -35.05 -30.95 -23.14
C TYR A 73 -34.04 -29.87 -22.76
N LYS A 74 -33.52 -29.93 -21.52
CA LYS A 74 -32.36 -29.13 -21.11
C LYS A 74 -31.24 -29.33 -22.15
N PRO A 75 -30.45 -28.30 -22.50
CA PRO A 75 -29.26 -28.52 -23.31
C PRO A 75 -28.41 -29.56 -22.58
N THR A 76 -28.10 -30.66 -23.25
CA THR A 76 -27.16 -31.64 -22.71
C THR A 76 -25.78 -30.97 -22.53
N PRO A 77 -24.98 -31.40 -21.54
CA PRO A 77 -23.65 -30.84 -21.24
C PRO A 77 -22.74 -30.65 -22.46
N ILE A 78 -22.95 -31.47 -23.49
CA ILE A 78 -22.26 -31.51 -24.79
C ILE A 78 -22.39 -30.20 -25.58
N ALA A 79 -23.51 -29.48 -25.49
CA ALA A 79 -23.71 -28.25 -26.26
C ALA A 79 -22.95 -27.03 -25.70
N ASN A 80 -22.80 -26.95 -24.37
CA ASN A 80 -21.98 -25.92 -23.72
C ASN A 80 -20.48 -26.22 -23.84
N THR A 81 -20.10 -27.50 -23.76
CA THR A 81 -18.70 -27.92 -23.93
C THR A 81 -18.22 -27.79 -25.37
N ASN A 82 -19.07 -27.99 -26.39
CA ASN A 82 -18.68 -27.77 -27.79
C ASN A 82 -18.53 -26.28 -28.16
N MET A 83 -19.31 -25.35 -27.59
CA MET A 83 -19.08 -23.91 -27.80
C MET A 83 -17.77 -23.41 -27.17
N ILE A 84 -17.31 -24.06 -26.10
CA ILE A 84 -16.04 -23.81 -25.40
C ILE A 84 -14.90 -24.49 -26.16
N GLY A 85 -15.10 -25.74 -26.61
CA GLY A 85 -14.21 -26.48 -27.50
C GLY A 85 -13.93 -25.75 -28.82
N ASP A 86 -14.95 -25.21 -29.48
CA ASP A 86 -14.81 -24.40 -30.71
C ASP A 86 -14.04 -23.07 -30.51
N LEU A 87 -14.00 -22.56 -29.26
CA LEU A 87 -13.16 -21.42 -28.90
C LEU A 87 -11.71 -21.85 -28.66
N MET A 88 -11.48 -23.06 -28.15
CA MET A 88 -10.16 -23.70 -28.06
C MET A 88 -9.63 -24.18 -29.42
N ASP A 89 -10.49 -24.55 -30.36
CA ASP A 89 -10.10 -24.84 -31.75
C ASP A 89 -9.80 -23.55 -32.54
N LYS A 90 -10.30 -22.38 -32.10
CA LYS A 90 -9.73 -21.08 -32.53
C LYS A 90 -8.35 -20.82 -31.94
N PHE A 91 -7.98 -21.55 -30.88
CA PHE A 91 -6.61 -21.68 -30.37
C PHE A 91 -5.94 -22.95 -30.92
N GLU A 92 -6.41 -23.53 -32.04
CA GLU A 92 -5.51 -24.30 -32.90
C GLU A 92 -4.28 -23.43 -33.17
N LEU A 93 -3.26 -23.64 -32.34
CA LEU A 93 -1.96 -24.13 -32.77
C LEU A 93 -1.45 -23.46 -34.05
N ASP A 94 -1.57 -22.13 -34.13
CA ASP A 94 -0.47 -21.26 -34.53
C ASP A 94 0.66 -21.47 -33.50
N SER A 95 1.26 -22.65 -33.60
CA SER A 95 2.60 -22.96 -33.14
C SER A 95 3.46 -21.71 -33.33
N TYR A 96 4.14 -21.30 -32.26
CA TYR A 96 5.10 -20.18 -32.19
C TYR A 96 4.64 -18.78 -31.72
N LYS A 97 3.38 -18.52 -31.30
CA LYS A 97 2.99 -17.14 -30.87
C LYS A 97 2.57 -16.91 -29.41
N HIS A 98 2.61 -17.93 -28.55
CA HIS A 98 2.28 -17.76 -27.11
C HIS A 98 3.47 -18.02 -26.17
N THR A 99 4.66 -17.57 -26.57
CA THR A 99 5.92 -17.64 -25.76
C THR A 99 6.00 -16.58 -24.66
N SER A 100 4.86 -16.18 -24.08
CA SER A 100 4.86 -15.22 -22.97
C SER A 100 4.04 -15.74 -21.81
N MET A 101 4.59 -15.60 -20.60
CA MET A 101 3.95 -15.93 -19.32
C MET A 101 2.49 -15.43 -19.21
N SER A 102 2.16 -14.28 -19.82
CA SER A 102 0.80 -13.72 -19.81
C SER A 102 -0.17 -14.49 -20.72
N GLY A 103 0.30 -15.02 -21.86
CA GLY A 103 -0.48 -15.92 -22.71
C GLY A 103 -0.78 -17.23 -21.98
N TYR A 104 0.22 -17.82 -21.35
CA TYR A 104 0.06 -19.07 -20.59
C TYR A 104 -0.88 -18.91 -19.39
N GLU A 105 -0.77 -17.80 -18.64
CA GLU A 105 -1.70 -17.49 -17.55
C GLU A 105 -3.16 -17.38 -18.01
N LYS A 106 -3.42 -16.82 -19.20
CA LYS A 106 -4.78 -16.73 -19.76
C LYS A 106 -5.36 -18.11 -20.07
N ILE A 107 -4.54 -19.00 -20.67
CA ILE A 107 -4.94 -20.38 -20.97
C ILE A 107 -5.29 -21.14 -19.69
N LEU A 108 -4.45 -21.01 -18.65
CA LEU A 108 -4.70 -21.65 -17.35
C LEU A 108 -5.99 -21.16 -16.69
N ASN A 109 -6.23 -19.84 -16.68
CA ASN A 109 -7.47 -19.29 -16.11
C ASN A 109 -8.70 -19.74 -16.90
N TYR A 110 -8.61 -19.78 -18.23
CA TYR A 110 -9.69 -20.27 -19.09
C TYR A 110 -10.05 -21.74 -18.76
N PHE A 111 -9.05 -22.62 -18.69
CA PHE A 111 -9.27 -24.03 -18.41
C PHE A 111 -9.76 -24.26 -16.96
N LEU A 112 -9.31 -23.43 -16.01
CA LEU A 112 -9.86 -23.43 -14.64
C LEU A 112 -11.33 -23.02 -14.60
N ASP A 113 -11.70 -22.00 -15.38
CA ASP A 113 -13.09 -21.56 -15.51
C ASP A 113 -13.93 -22.69 -16.14
N GLU A 114 -13.46 -23.35 -17.20
CA GLU A 114 -14.12 -24.53 -17.80
C GLU A 114 -14.36 -25.64 -16.76
N LEU A 115 -13.34 -26.04 -16.01
CA LEU A 115 -13.46 -27.04 -14.95
C LEU A 115 -14.40 -26.58 -13.81
N HIS A 116 -14.50 -25.28 -13.58
CA HIS A 116 -15.41 -24.71 -12.59
C HIS A 116 -16.87 -24.78 -13.06
N TYR A 117 -17.12 -24.66 -14.37
CA TYR A 117 -18.45 -24.73 -14.97
C TYR A 117 -18.88 -26.13 -15.42
N SER A 118 -17.99 -27.13 -15.35
CA SER A 118 -18.35 -28.51 -15.68
C SER A 118 -19.45 -29.02 -14.75
N SER A 119 -20.53 -29.54 -15.35
CA SER A 119 -21.61 -30.22 -14.64
C SER A 119 -21.23 -31.63 -14.17
N ASP A 120 -20.20 -32.23 -14.78
CA ASP A 120 -19.71 -33.55 -14.41
C ASP A 120 -18.37 -33.42 -13.68
N PRO A 121 -18.31 -33.68 -12.36
CA PRO A 121 -17.06 -33.65 -11.60
C PRO A 121 -16.15 -34.85 -11.92
N HIS A 122 -16.65 -35.89 -12.59
CA HIS A 122 -15.94 -37.13 -12.88
C HIS A 122 -15.35 -37.22 -14.28
N SER A 123 -15.61 -36.24 -15.16
CA SER A 123 -15.08 -36.22 -16.52
C SER A 123 -14.32 -34.91 -16.77
N ILE A 124 -13.11 -35.03 -17.31
CA ILE A 124 -12.31 -33.88 -17.74
C ILE A 124 -11.63 -34.12 -19.08
N ASN A 125 -11.21 -33.04 -19.72
CA ASN A 125 -10.37 -33.11 -20.91
C ASN A 125 -8.89 -33.39 -20.52
N TRP A 126 -8.52 -34.67 -20.42
CA TRP A 126 -7.18 -35.10 -20.02
C TRP A 126 -6.11 -34.67 -21.02
N ARG A 127 -6.41 -34.73 -22.32
CA ARG A 127 -5.49 -34.31 -23.38
C ARG A 127 -5.18 -32.81 -23.31
N ASN A 128 -6.19 -31.96 -23.13
CA ASN A 128 -5.96 -30.52 -22.97
C ASN A 128 -5.16 -30.21 -21.70
N LEU A 129 -5.45 -30.90 -20.58
CA LEU A 129 -4.64 -30.78 -19.36
C LEU A 129 -3.17 -31.12 -19.63
N GLN A 130 -2.90 -32.23 -20.32
CA GLN A 130 -1.53 -32.63 -20.66
C GLN A 130 -0.83 -31.60 -21.56
N ILE A 131 -1.49 -31.14 -22.63
CA ILE A 131 -0.95 -30.13 -23.55
C ILE A 131 -0.61 -28.83 -22.80
N ILE A 132 -1.49 -28.38 -21.91
CA ILE A 132 -1.26 -27.19 -21.09
C ILE A 132 0.01 -27.37 -20.23
N LEU A 133 0.14 -28.52 -19.55
CA LEU A 133 1.29 -28.78 -18.68
C LEU A 133 2.61 -28.91 -19.46
N GLN A 134 2.59 -29.55 -20.63
CA GLN A 134 3.76 -29.67 -21.50
C GLN A 134 4.20 -28.33 -22.10
N ASN A 135 3.27 -27.39 -22.27
CA ASN A 135 3.54 -26.03 -22.76
C ASN A 135 4.02 -25.06 -21.68
N GLU A 136 4.21 -25.51 -20.44
CA GLU A 136 4.77 -24.67 -19.38
C GLU A 136 6.18 -24.18 -19.74
N GLU A 137 6.42 -22.87 -19.63
CA GLU A 137 7.75 -22.31 -19.88
C GLU A 137 8.76 -22.81 -18.85
N LYS A 138 9.97 -23.18 -19.29
CA LYS A 138 11.04 -23.63 -18.38
C LYS A 138 11.34 -22.64 -17.26
N ILE A 139 11.17 -21.34 -17.51
CA ILE A 139 11.43 -20.28 -16.53
C ILE A 139 10.45 -20.29 -15.35
N THR A 140 9.25 -20.86 -15.51
CA THR A 140 8.23 -21.01 -14.45
C THR A 140 8.26 -22.38 -13.79
N SER A 141 9.13 -23.30 -14.22
CA SER A 141 9.30 -24.60 -13.57
C SER A 141 9.74 -24.44 -12.10
N GLU A 142 9.39 -25.42 -11.26
CA GLU A 142 9.71 -25.40 -9.83
C GLU A 142 11.22 -25.27 -9.56
N SER A 143 12.05 -25.96 -10.35
CA SER A 143 13.51 -25.90 -10.24
C SER A 143 14.06 -24.52 -10.62
N SER A 144 13.57 -23.93 -11.72
CA SER A 144 13.94 -22.57 -12.14
C SER A 144 13.54 -21.52 -11.10
N ILE A 145 12.34 -21.65 -10.53
CA ILE A 145 11.88 -20.77 -9.44
C ILE A 145 12.81 -20.87 -8.25
N LYS A 146 13.13 -22.08 -7.79
CA LYS A 146 14.02 -22.29 -6.64
C LYS A 146 15.40 -21.67 -6.85
N ILE A 147 16.01 -21.90 -8.02
CA ILE A 147 17.31 -21.29 -8.36
C ILE A 147 17.23 -19.76 -8.31
N PHE A 148 16.15 -19.18 -8.85
CA PHE A 148 15.98 -17.73 -8.87
C PHE A 148 15.71 -17.14 -7.47
N GLU A 149 14.97 -17.85 -6.62
CA GLU A 149 14.81 -17.49 -5.21
C GLU A 149 16.17 -17.44 -4.50
N GLU A 150 17.01 -18.46 -4.67
CA GLU A 150 18.33 -18.55 -4.04
C GLU A 150 19.25 -17.40 -4.49
N ASP A 151 19.25 -17.07 -5.78
CA ASP A 151 20.04 -15.96 -6.31
C ASP A 151 19.54 -14.60 -5.82
N LEU A 152 18.23 -14.40 -5.77
CA LEU A 152 17.65 -13.17 -5.23
C LEU A 152 17.95 -13.02 -3.73
N VAL A 153 17.86 -14.12 -2.96
CA VAL A 153 18.21 -14.15 -1.54
C VAL A 153 19.67 -13.78 -1.32
N LYS A 154 20.61 -14.31 -2.13
CA LYS A 154 22.03 -13.91 -2.06
C LYS A 154 22.20 -12.41 -2.28
N CYS A 155 21.47 -11.83 -3.23
CA CYS A 155 21.53 -10.39 -3.50
C CYS A 155 21.02 -9.57 -2.31
N LEU A 156 19.80 -9.86 -1.84
CA LEU A 156 19.17 -9.12 -0.75
C LEU A 156 19.89 -9.28 0.58
N LYS A 157 20.60 -10.40 0.79
CA LYS A 157 21.39 -10.64 2.00
C LYS A 157 22.43 -9.54 2.25
N THR A 158 23.02 -8.97 1.20
CA THR A 158 23.99 -7.87 1.35
C THR A 158 23.40 -6.65 2.05
N HIS A 159 22.15 -6.29 1.74
CA HIS A 159 21.42 -5.22 2.41
C HIS A 159 21.07 -5.58 3.85
N VAL A 160 20.71 -6.84 4.11
CA VAL A 160 20.39 -7.34 5.46
C VAL A 160 21.60 -7.27 6.37
N ASP A 161 22.75 -7.74 5.90
CA ASP A 161 24.00 -7.71 6.64
C ASP A 161 24.37 -6.26 7.00
N PHE A 162 24.10 -5.30 6.10
CA PHE A 162 24.24 -3.87 6.42
C PHE A 162 23.23 -3.40 7.49
N ILE A 163 21.95 -3.75 7.35
CA ILE A 163 20.89 -3.37 8.31
C ILE A 163 21.23 -3.88 9.72
N LEU A 164 21.69 -5.12 9.84
CA LEU A 164 22.06 -5.72 11.13
C LEU A 164 23.26 -5.00 11.79
N ASN A 165 24.13 -4.37 10.99
CA ASN A 165 25.27 -3.59 11.47
C ASN A 165 24.94 -2.10 11.72
N MET A 166 23.73 -1.62 11.40
CA MET A 166 23.34 -0.21 11.60
C MET A 166 23.43 0.24 13.06
N ASN A 167 23.25 -0.67 14.02
CA ASN A 167 23.37 -0.34 15.44
C ASN A 167 24.73 0.25 15.81
N GLU A 168 25.81 -0.15 15.13
CA GLU A 168 27.13 0.44 15.36
C GLU A 168 27.17 1.90 14.92
N SER A 169 26.63 2.18 13.73
CA SER A 169 26.51 3.53 13.18
C SER A 169 25.64 4.44 14.08
N TYR A 170 24.49 3.95 14.53
CA TYR A 170 23.66 4.67 15.50
C TYR A 170 24.35 4.85 16.86
N GLY A 171 25.08 3.83 17.32
CA GLY A 171 25.88 3.89 18.54
C GLY A 171 26.91 5.01 18.50
N ARG A 172 27.61 5.18 17.37
CA ARG A 172 28.56 6.28 17.15
C ARG A 172 27.87 7.65 17.20
N VAL A 173 26.75 7.82 16.48
CA VAL A 173 25.99 9.08 16.49
C VAL A 173 25.49 9.41 17.90
N ARG A 174 24.90 8.44 18.62
CA ARG A 174 24.42 8.63 20.00
C ARG A 174 25.56 8.96 20.97
N ALA A 175 26.72 8.31 20.83
CA ALA A 175 27.89 8.61 21.65
C ALA A 175 28.36 10.06 21.44
N LEU A 176 28.39 10.54 20.19
CA LEU A 176 28.70 11.93 19.87
C LEU A 176 27.64 12.90 20.41
N GLN A 177 26.35 12.59 20.27
CA GLN A 177 25.27 13.41 20.85
C GLN A 177 25.37 13.48 22.37
N PHE A 178 25.64 12.36 23.04
CA PHE A 178 25.81 12.33 24.49
C PHE A 178 27.05 13.14 24.91
N LYS A 179 28.15 13.00 24.18
CA LYS A 179 29.39 13.77 24.38
C LYS A 179 29.14 15.27 24.21
N LEU A 180 28.39 15.68 23.18
CA LEU A 180 27.97 17.05 22.95
C LEU A 180 27.09 17.58 24.09
N MET A 181 26.04 16.84 24.47
CA MET A 181 25.13 17.22 25.55
C MET A 181 25.83 17.33 26.91
N SER A 182 26.77 16.43 27.20
CA SER A 182 27.60 16.48 28.41
C SER A 182 28.46 17.75 28.43
N MET A 183 29.10 18.09 27.30
CA MET A 183 29.89 19.32 27.18
C MET A 183 29.04 20.58 27.28
N VAL A 184 27.86 20.61 26.64
CA VAL A 184 26.92 21.74 26.75
C VAL A 184 26.45 21.90 28.19
N ARG A 185 26.12 20.81 28.91
CA ARG A 185 25.76 20.88 30.33
C ARG A 185 26.91 21.41 31.18
N SER A 186 28.14 20.94 30.95
CA SER A 186 29.34 21.44 31.62
C SER A 186 29.54 22.94 31.35
N PHE A 187 29.44 23.36 30.09
CA PHE A 187 29.49 24.74 29.65
C PHE A 187 28.42 25.60 30.36
N CYS A 188 27.15 25.19 30.32
CA CYS A 188 26.06 25.89 31.02
C CYS A 188 26.24 25.94 32.54
N SER A 189 26.77 24.87 33.16
CA SER A 189 27.06 24.85 34.60
C SER A 189 28.20 25.79 34.98
N SER A 190 29.19 25.97 34.10
CA SER A 190 30.28 26.93 34.31
C SER A 190 29.86 28.39 34.08
N LEU A 191 28.78 28.62 33.34
CA LEU A 191 28.19 29.95 33.12
C LEU A 191 27.34 30.45 34.29
N LYS A 192 26.76 29.54 35.09
CA LYS A 192 25.92 29.88 36.24
C LYS A 192 26.53 29.30 37.51
N GLY A 193 27.14 30.15 38.33
CA GLY A 193 27.26 29.87 39.76
C GLY A 193 25.89 29.45 40.28
N GLN A 194 25.83 28.30 40.94
CA GLN A 194 24.62 27.56 41.30
C GLN A 194 23.45 28.46 41.72
N LYS A 195 22.42 28.54 40.87
CA LYS A 195 21.04 28.71 41.31
C LYS A 195 20.16 27.75 40.54
N GLU A 196 19.55 26.87 41.31
CA GLU A 196 18.63 25.81 40.90
C GLU A 196 17.59 26.31 39.89
N LEU A 197 17.63 25.72 38.69
CA LEU A 197 16.49 25.65 37.78
C LEU A 197 15.89 24.25 37.87
N THR A 198 15.57 23.83 39.09
CA THR A 198 14.77 22.63 39.37
C THR A 198 13.50 23.06 40.08
N ASN A 199 12.67 23.82 39.38
CA ASN A 199 11.28 24.03 39.76
C ASN A 199 10.41 24.03 38.50
N LEU A 200 10.39 22.88 37.81
CA LEU A 200 9.20 22.45 37.10
C LEU A 200 8.52 21.44 38.01
N LYS A 201 7.66 21.91 38.91
CA LYS A 201 6.68 21.04 39.56
C LYS A 201 5.92 20.32 38.43
N PRO A 202 6.00 18.99 38.29
CA PRO A 202 5.18 18.32 37.32
C PRO A 202 3.75 18.38 37.85
N ILE A 203 2.92 19.22 37.23
CA ILE A 203 1.45 19.16 37.36
C ILE A 203 1.03 17.78 36.80
N LYS A 204 1.20 16.69 37.57
CA LYS A 204 1.03 15.31 37.07
C LYS A 204 0.57 14.29 38.13
N GLU A 205 0.13 14.70 39.31
CA GLU A 205 -0.24 13.74 40.36
C GLU A 205 -1.53 12.95 40.07
N SER A 206 -2.46 13.48 39.27
CA SER A 206 -3.74 12.80 38.96
C SER A 206 -3.67 11.64 37.96
N PHE A 207 -2.52 11.41 37.31
CA PHE A 207 -2.35 10.36 36.28
C PHE A 207 -1.15 9.43 36.54
N GLY A 208 -0.64 9.40 37.79
CA GLY A 208 0.50 8.59 38.20
C GLY A 208 0.46 7.13 37.70
N PRO A 209 -0.64 6.38 37.93
CA PRO A 209 -0.75 4.97 37.52
C PRO A 209 -0.68 4.73 36.00
N PHE A 210 -1.12 5.70 35.20
CA PHE A 210 -1.06 5.61 33.75
C PHE A 210 0.34 5.97 33.23
N LYS A 211 0.94 7.02 33.78
CA LYS A 211 2.29 7.47 33.41
C LYS A 211 3.39 6.48 33.81
N THR A 212 3.25 5.79 34.93
CA THR A 212 4.21 4.75 35.35
C THR A 212 4.22 3.54 34.41
N LYS A 213 3.14 3.32 33.64
CA LYS A 213 3.00 2.24 32.67
C LYS A 213 3.22 2.65 31.21
N LEU A 214 3.63 3.90 30.98
CA LEU A 214 3.74 4.47 29.63
C LEU A 214 4.68 3.66 28.73
N THR A 215 5.83 3.21 29.25
CA THR A 215 6.79 2.41 28.46
C THR A 215 6.21 1.07 27.99
N GLN A 216 5.38 0.42 28.81
CA GLN A 216 4.68 -0.81 28.43
C GLN A 216 3.56 -0.52 27.42
N ILE A 217 2.86 0.60 27.56
CA ILE A 217 1.83 1.06 26.62
C ILE A 217 2.45 1.37 25.25
N GLU A 218 3.58 2.08 25.21
CA GLU A 218 4.33 2.34 23.98
C GLU A 218 4.72 1.02 23.30
N LYS A 219 5.19 0.03 24.08
CA LYS A 219 5.52 -1.29 23.54
C LYS A 219 4.30 -2.06 23.03
N LEU A 220 3.16 -1.94 23.70
CA LEU A 220 1.90 -2.52 23.25
C LEU A 220 1.50 -1.96 21.88
N ILE A 221 1.55 -0.64 21.72
CA ILE A 221 1.21 0.02 20.45
C ILE A 221 2.22 -0.33 19.34
N GLU A 222 3.51 -0.40 19.67
CA GLU A 222 4.54 -0.85 18.73
C GLU A 222 4.28 -2.28 18.22
N ILE A 223 3.89 -3.21 19.12
CA ILE A 223 3.55 -4.59 18.73
C ILE A 223 2.31 -4.62 17.82
N LEU A 224 1.27 -3.86 18.16
CA LEU A 224 0.05 -3.76 17.34
C LEU A 224 0.31 -3.16 15.96
N PHE A 225 1.22 -2.18 15.87
CA PHE A 225 1.67 -1.60 14.60
C PHE A 225 2.48 -2.60 13.75
N LEU A 226 3.35 -3.39 14.37
CA LEU A 226 4.21 -4.32 13.63
C LEU A 226 3.44 -5.56 13.15
N GLN A 227 2.44 -6.01 13.91
CA GLN A 227 1.72 -7.25 13.66
C GLN A 227 0.19 -7.03 13.51
N PRO A 228 -0.30 -6.82 12.26
CA PRO A 228 -1.73 -6.65 11.96
C PRO A 228 -2.64 -7.76 12.47
N ALA A 229 -2.11 -8.98 12.66
CA ALA A 229 -2.87 -10.14 13.11
C ALA A 229 -3.65 -9.87 14.42
N TYR A 230 -3.09 -9.07 15.33
CA TYR A 230 -3.78 -8.72 16.57
C TYR A 230 -5.01 -7.87 16.32
N PHE A 231 -4.94 -6.89 15.42
CA PHE A 231 -6.11 -6.11 15.03
C PHE A 231 -7.16 -6.97 14.33
N VAL A 232 -6.76 -7.91 13.46
CA VAL A 232 -7.72 -8.87 12.85
C VAL A 232 -8.51 -9.60 13.93
N ARG A 233 -7.82 -10.14 14.96
CA ARG A 233 -8.48 -10.88 16.03
C ARG A 233 -9.33 -9.99 16.94
N LEU A 234 -8.89 -8.78 17.24
CA LEU A 234 -9.71 -7.79 17.96
C LEU A 234 -10.97 -7.46 17.16
N SER A 235 -10.86 -7.18 15.86
CA SER A 235 -12.01 -6.84 15.02
C SER A 235 -13.03 -7.97 14.93
N MET A 236 -12.58 -9.22 14.93
CA MET A 236 -13.43 -10.40 14.77
C MET A 236 -14.09 -10.87 16.07
N PHE A 237 -13.38 -10.74 17.21
CA PHE A 237 -13.77 -11.42 18.45
C PHE A 237 -13.93 -10.50 19.66
N SER A 238 -13.60 -9.20 19.54
CA SER A 238 -13.82 -8.25 20.62
C SER A 238 -15.27 -7.77 20.67
N LYS A 239 -15.67 -7.22 21.83
CA LYS A 239 -17.03 -6.70 22.06
C LYS A 239 -17.26 -5.29 21.52
N ASP A 240 -16.19 -4.56 21.17
CA ASP A 240 -16.24 -3.14 20.83
C ASP A 240 -15.44 -2.86 19.55
N LEU A 241 -16.07 -3.10 18.41
CA LEU A 241 -15.47 -2.88 17.10
C LEU A 241 -15.25 -1.38 16.79
N ASP A 242 -16.07 -0.49 17.33
CA ASP A 242 -15.92 0.96 17.14
C ASP A 242 -14.63 1.46 17.76
N LEU A 243 -14.33 1.04 19.00
CA LEU A 243 -13.06 1.32 19.65
C LEU A 243 -11.89 0.78 18.83
N VAL A 244 -11.98 -0.46 18.34
CA VAL A 244 -10.92 -1.09 17.52
C VAL A 244 -10.70 -0.31 16.22
N SER A 245 -11.77 0.06 15.51
CA SER A 245 -11.71 0.86 14.28
C SER A 245 -11.07 2.23 14.53
N ASN A 246 -11.43 2.89 15.64
CA ASN A 246 -10.84 4.17 16.03
C ASN A 246 -9.33 4.05 16.32
N ILE A 247 -8.91 2.98 17.03
CA ILE A 247 -7.49 2.74 17.30
C ILE A 247 -6.72 2.42 16.02
N ILE A 248 -7.29 1.62 15.12
CA ILE A 248 -6.72 1.36 13.79
C ILE A 248 -6.54 2.68 13.03
N HIS A 249 -7.51 3.60 13.08
CA HIS A 249 -7.37 4.92 12.47
C HIS A 249 -6.22 5.73 13.08
N HIS A 250 -6.04 5.70 14.41
CA HIS A 250 -4.92 6.37 15.05
C HIS A 250 -3.55 5.74 14.75
N VAL A 251 -3.48 4.41 14.58
CA VAL A 251 -2.22 3.68 14.34
C VAL A 251 -1.84 3.65 12.86
N TYR A 252 -2.83 3.56 11.97
CA TYR A 252 -2.64 3.38 10.53
C TYR A 252 -3.23 4.50 9.66
N GLY A 253 -3.74 5.59 10.25
CA GLY A 253 -4.42 6.66 9.52
C GLY A 253 -3.54 7.49 8.59
N ASP A 254 -2.23 7.54 8.82
CA ASP A 254 -1.30 8.26 7.94
C ASP A 254 -0.84 7.41 6.75
N ILE A 255 -1.78 7.16 5.83
CA ILE A 255 -1.57 6.30 4.66
C ILE A 255 -0.62 6.92 3.61
N GLN A 256 -0.15 8.15 3.81
CA GLN A 256 0.88 8.74 2.95
C GLN A 256 2.24 8.08 3.16
N VAL A 257 2.48 7.55 4.37
CA VAL A 257 3.69 6.79 4.69
C VAL A 257 3.52 5.36 4.16
N PRO A 258 4.34 4.90 3.18
CA PRO A 258 4.14 3.60 2.52
C PRO A 258 4.15 2.41 3.50
N ARG A 259 4.99 2.47 4.54
CA ARG A 259 5.04 1.44 5.58
C ARG A 259 3.72 1.31 6.34
N ILE A 260 3.10 2.43 6.70
CA ILE A 260 1.82 2.49 7.40
C ILE A 260 0.71 1.98 6.49
N HIS A 261 0.68 2.47 5.25
CA HIS A 261 -0.31 2.08 4.25
C HIS A 261 -0.31 0.58 3.97
N ASN A 262 0.87 -0.02 3.80
CA ASN A 262 1.01 -1.45 3.57
C ASN A 262 0.58 -2.29 4.77
N GLN A 263 0.83 -1.84 6.00
CA GLN A 263 0.35 -2.54 7.21
C GLN A 263 -1.17 -2.46 7.35
N TYR A 264 -1.76 -1.30 7.05
CA TYR A 264 -3.23 -1.17 7.02
C TYR A 264 -3.84 -2.06 5.93
N PHE A 265 -3.21 -2.09 4.75
CA PHE A 265 -3.71 -2.91 3.66
C PHE A 265 -3.58 -4.41 3.96
N ALA A 266 -2.50 -4.82 4.62
CA ALA A 266 -2.34 -6.19 5.11
C ALA A 266 -3.42 -6.57 6.12
N LEU A 267 -3.73 -5.67 7.06
CA LEU A 267 -4.84 -5.83 8.01
C LEU A 267 -6.16 -6.11 7.28
N LEU A 268 -6.52 -5.28 6.31
CA LEU A 268 -7.76 -5.42 5.54
C LEU A 268 -7.83 -6.74 4.76
N ARG A 269 -6.72 -7.14 4.11
CA ARG A 269 -6.65 -8.40 3.36
C ARG A 269 -6.82 -9.62 4.26
N SER A 270 -6.13 -9.62 5.40
CA SER A 270 -6.26 -10.70 6.38
C SER A 270 -7.65 -10.73 7.00
N LEU A 271 -8.22 -9.58 7.34
CA LEU A 271 -9.57 -9.49 7.90
C LEU A 271 -10.62 -10.00 6.90
N LEU A 272 -10.54 -9.57 5.63
CA LEU A 272 -11.41 -10.07 4.56
C LEU A 272 -11.34 -11.60 4.44
N ARG A 273 -10.12 -12.16 4.44
CA ARG A 273 -9.92 -13.61 4.33
C ARG A 273 -10.54 -14.37 5.50
N GLU A 274 -10.25 -13.94 6.73
CA GLU A 274 -10.76 -14.61 7.94
C GLU A 274 -12.28 -14.44 8.10
N GLU A 275 -12.82 -13.27 7.79
CA GLU A 275 -14.27 -13.03 7.87
C GLU A 275 -15.03 -13.84 6.83
N THR A 276 -14.56 -13.81 5.58
CA THR A 276 -15.17 -14.59 4.51
C THR A 276 -15.06 -16.08 4.81
N SER A 277 -13.92 -16.57 5.33
CA SER A 277 -13.75 -17.99 5.64
C SER A 277 -14.71 -18.47 6.73
N LEU A 278 -14.86 -17.70 7.81
CA LEU A 278 -15.65 -18.07 8.99
C LEU A 278 -17.15 -17.80 8.86
N PHE A 279 -17.55 -16.67 8.27
CA PHE A 279 -18.92 -16.17 8.38
C PHE A 279 -19.68 -16.13 7.05
N PHE A 280 -19.01 -16.05 5.90
CA PHE A 280 -19.72 -16.01 4.62
C PHE A 280 -20.30 -17.38 4.25
N LYS A 281 -21.61 -17.39 4.02
CA LYS A 281 -22.37 -18.51 3.43
C LYS A 281 -23.15 -17.97 2.23
N PRO A 282 -23.17 -18.66 1.07
CA PRO A 282 -23.91 -18.21 -0.11
C PRO A 282 -25.40 -17.94 0.15
N SER A 283 -26.03 -18.71 1.04
CA SER A 283 -27.43 -18.56 1.44
C SER A 283 -27.68 -17.41 2.42
N ASN A 284 -26.64 -16.88 3.06
CA ASN A 284 -26.71 -15.77 4.01
C ASN A 284 -25.50 -14.85 3.79
N PRO A 285 -25.59 -13.88 2.85
CA PRO A 285 -24.48 -13.00 2.53
C PRO A 285 -24.10 -12.13 3.73
N LEU A 286 -22.87 -11.62 3.73
CA LEU A 286 -22.37 -10.78 4.82
C LEU A 286 -23.23 -9.52 4.97
N ASN A 287 -23.68 -9.27 6.20
CA ASN A 287 -24.33 -8.01 6.54
C ASN A 287 -23.27 -6.91 6.63
N ALA A 288 -23.23 -6.03 5.63
CA ALA A 288 -22.19 -5.02 5.52
C ALA A 288 -22.24 -3.97 6.65
N LEU A 289 -23.37 -3.82 7.36
CA LEU A 289 -23.46 -2.95 8.53
C LEU A 289 -22.72 -3.50 9.74
N PHE A 290 -22.72 -4.83 9.92
CA PHE A 290 -22.11 -5.50 11.08
C PHE A 290 -20.75 -6.15 10.78
N SER A 291 -20.40 -6.30 9.50
CA SER A 291 -19.15 -6.91 9.05
C SER A 291 -17.93 -6.08 9.54
N PRO A 292 -16.99 -6.67 10.29
CA PRO A 292 -15.76 -5.99 10.67
C PRO A 292 -14.94 -5.46 9.49
N PHE A 293 -14.85 -6.24 8.41
CA PHE A 293 -14.13 -5.86 7.20
C PHE A 293 -14.71 -4.60 6.56
N SER A 294 -16.02 -4.57 6.30
CA SER A 294 -16.69 -3.43 5.67
C SER A 294 -16.59 -2.14 6.50
N ARG A 295 -16.67 -2.23 7.83
CA ARG A 295 -16.54 -1.08 8.73
C ARG A 295 -15.13 -0.51 8.74
N ILE A 296 -14.11 -1.35 8.77
CA ILE A 296 -12.72 -0.89 8.73
C ILE A 296 -12.36 -0.41 7.31
N LEU A 297 -12.89 -1.06 6.27
CA LEU A 297 -12.76 -0.61 4.88
C LEU A 297 -13.37 0.78 4.68
N ARG A 298 -14.53 1.07 5.30
CA ARG A 298 -15.14 2.40 5.29
C ARG A 298 -14.17 3.44 5.85
N THR A 299 -13.58 3.19 7.02
CA THR A 299 -12.58 4.10 7.62
C THR A 299 -11.34 4.28 6.72
N TYR A 300 -10.88 3.20 6.07
CA TYR A 300 -9.76 3.24 5.14
C TYR A 300 -10.05 4.05 3.87
N ALA A 301 -11.22 3.83 3.27
CA ALA A 301 -11.65 4.51 2.04
C ALA A 301 -11.97 6.00 2.29
N MET A 302 -12.46 6.34 3.49
CA MET A 302 -12.76 7.71 3.89
C MET A 302 -11.53 8.49 4.38
N ASN A 303 -10.32 7.95 4.18
CA ASN A 303 -9.11 8.73 4.42
C ASN A 303 -9.05 9.90 3.44
N LYS A 304 -8.72 11.10 3.95
CA LYS A 304 -8.62 12.33 3.16
C LYS A 304 -7.82 12.16 1.88
N TYR A 305 -6.74 11.39 1.91
CA TYR A 305 -5.87 11.18 0.74
C TYR A 305 -6.58 10.51 -0.45
N PHE A 306 -7.56 9.64 -0.22
CA PHE A 306 -8.37 9.03 -1.30
C PHE A 306 -9.64 9.81 -1.62
N LEU A 307 -10.11 10.61 -0.66
CA LEU A 307 -11.48 11.11 -0.66
C LEU A 307 -11.67 12.37 -1.49
N VAL A 308 -10.65 13.23 -1.61
CA VAL A 308 -10.78 14.59 -2.16
C VAL A 308 -11.46 14.63 -3.53
N GLU A 309 -11.00 13.84 -4.50
CA GLU A 309 -11.57 13.86 -5.86
C GLU A 309 -13.02 13.38 -5.89
N ASN A 310 -13.32 12.29 -5.16
CA ASN A 310 -14.67 11.79 -5.06
C ASN A 310 -15.57 12.75 -4.27
N ALA A 311 -15.04 13.43 -3.24
CA ALA A 311 -15.79 14.44 -2.51
C ALA A 311 -16.21 15.60 -3.43
N HIS A 312 -15.38 16.03 -4.38
CA HIS A 312 -15.81 17.00 -5.39
C HIS A 312 -16.95 16.47 -6.27
N LEU A 313 -16.84 15.22 -6.72
CA LEU A 313 -17.86 14.55 -7.53
C LEU A 313 -19.20 14.36 -6.80
N PHE A 314 -19.21 14.16 -5.48
CA PHE A 314 -20.45 13.99 -4.73
C PHE A 314 -20.97 15.29 -4.11
N LEU A 315 -20.10 16.13 -3.56
CA LEU A 315 -20.47 17.18 -2.60
C LEU A 315 -20.28 18.61 -3.11
N SER A 316 -19.60 18.82 -4.25
CA SER A 316 -19.31 20.17 -4.74
C SER A 316 -20.56 20.91 -5.22
N LYS A 317 -20.83 22.14 -4.74
CA LYS A 317 -21.91 22.99 -5.28
C LYS A 317 -21.55 23.69 -6.61
N THR A 318 -20.25 23.82 -6.91
CA THR A 318 -19.76 24.55 -8.08
C THR A 318 -19.64 23.67 -9.31
N ASP A 319 -19.45 22.37 -9.12
CA ASP A 319 -19.39 21.41 -10.21
C ASP A 319 -20.81 21.01 -10.63
N GLN A 320 -21.19 21.36 -11.86
CA GLN A 320 -22.50 21.00 -12.43
C GLN A 320 -22.67 19.47 -12.58
N GLN A 321 -21.57 18.73 -12.56
CA GLN A 321 -21.55 17.27 -12.66
C GLN A 321 -21.51 16.57 -11.30
N SER A 322 -21.71 17.31 -10.20
CA SER A 322 -21.78 16.72 -8.87
C SER A 322 -23.17 16.24 -8.47
N VAL A 323 -23.22 15.29 -7.54
CA VAL A 323 -24.48 14.82 -6.94
C VAL A 323 -25.24 15.96 -6.24
N VAL A 324 -24.55 16.81 -5.48
CA VAL A 324 -25.17 17.98 -4.83
C VAL A 324 -25.84 18.90 -5.85
N SER A 325 -25.14 19.27 -6.93
CA SER A 325 -25.68 20.16 -7.96
C SER A 325 -26.89 19.55 -8.65
N HIS A 326 -26.88 18.24 -8.89
CA HIS A 326 -28.04 17.51 -9.43
C HIS A 326 -29.23 17.51 -8.47
N LEU A 327 -29.00 17.28 -7.18
CA LEU A 327 -30.08 17.27 -6.18
C LEU A 327 -30.69 18.65 -5.94
N LEU A 328 -29.92 19.73 -6.12
CA LEU A 328 -30.43 21.10 -6.05
C LEU A 328 -31.43 21.42 -7.17
N THR A 329 -31.44 20.69 -8.29
CA THR A 329 -32.44 20.91 -9.36
C THR A 329 -33.80 20.28 -9.04
N TYR A 330 -33.95 19.57 -7.92
CA TYR A 330 -35.19 18.86 -7.61
C TYR A 330 -36.24 19.80 -7.02
N SER A 331 -37.32 20.03 -7.77
CA SER A 331 -38.47 20.87 -7.36
C SER A 331 -39.32 20.36 -6.18
N SER A 332 -39.07 19.16 -5.68
CA SER A 332 -39.84 18.45 -4.66
C SER A 332 -38.98 17.33 -4.07
N PRO A 333 -39.19 16.93 -2.81
CA PRO A 333 -38.27 16.05 -2.09
C PRO A 333 -38.33 14.62 -2.59
N ILE A 334 -37.21 13.91 -2.44
CA ILE A 334 -37.17 12.45 -2.54
C ILE A 334 -37.89 11.88 -1.31
N LEU A 335 -38.74 10.89 -1.51
CA LEU A 335 -39.54 10.28 -0.43
C LEU A 335 -39.34 8.78 -0.42
N ILE A 336 -39.31 8.22 0.79
CA ILE A 336 -39.31 6.78 1.06
C ILE A 336 -40.48 6.46 1.99
N PRO A 337 -41.27 5.39 1.74
CA PRO A 337 -42.38 5.03 2.61
C PRO A 337 -41.92 4.76 4.06
N GLU A 338 -42.71 5.21 5.02
CA GLU A 338 -42.46 5.03 6.46
C GLU A 338 -43.36 3.92 7.05
N GLU A 339 -43.03 3.45 8.26
CA GLU A 339 -43.84 2.46 8.97
C GLU A 339 -45.27 2.97 9.17
N GLY A 340 -46.26 2.14 8.86
CA GLY A 340 -47.68 2.50 8.93
C GLY A 340 -48.28 3.12 7.67
N PHE A 341 -47.48 3.37 6.61
CA PHE A 341 -47.97 3.95 5.35
C PHE A 341 -49.06 3.10 4.66
N GLY A 342 -48.98 1.77 4.73
CA GLY A 342 -49.95 0.86 4.13
C GLY A 342 -51.37 0.90 4.74
N ILE A 343 -51.60 1.70 5.79
CA ILE A 343 -52.88 1.84 6.49
C ILE A 343 -53.68 3.07 6.01
N SER A 344 -53.02 4.07 5.38
CA SER A 344 -53.72 5.26 4.85
C SER A 344 -54.20 5.05 3.41
N THR A 345 -55.49 5.26 3.16
CA THR A 345 -56.14 5.10 1.85
C THR A 345 -56.21 6.41 1.05
N ASN A 346 -55.34 7.40 1.33
CA ASN A 346 -55.44 8.72 0.71
C ASN A 346 -54.79 8.76 -0.69
N PRO A 347 -55.57 8.96 -1.78
CA PRO A 347 -55.03 8.96 -3.15
C PRO A 347 -54.02 10.10 -3.41
N LYS A 348 -54.13 11.21 -2.68
CA LYS A 348 -53.20 12.35 -2.79
C LYS A 348 -51.82 12.00 -2.24
N GLU A 349 -51.76 11.22 -1.16
CA GLU A 349 -50.49 10.73 -0.59
C GLU A 349 -49.84 9.73 -1.53
N HIS A 350 -50.60 8.81 -2.11
CA HIS A 350 -50.09 7.87 -3.12
C HIS A 350 -49.44 8.59 -4.31
N LYS A 351 -50.07 9.66 -4.83
CA LYS A 351 -49.51 10.45 -5.93
C LYS A 351 -48.20 11.13 -5.52
N LYS A 352 -48.16 11.74 -4.33
CA LYS A 352 -46.97 12.40 -3.78
C LYS A 352 -45.80 11.43 -3.59
N TYR A 353 -46.03 10.24 -3.04
CA TYR A 353 -44.99 9.21 -2.88
C TYR A 353 -44.54 8.65 -4.23
N LYS A 354 -45.45 8.44 -5.18
CA LYS A 354 -45.08 8.02 -6.54
C LYS A 354 -44.15 9.04 -7.21
N GLU A 355 -44.45 10.33 -7.08
CA GLU A 355 -43.60 11.42 -7.61
C GLU A 355 -42.24 11.47 -6.88
N GLY A 356 -42.22 11.40 -5.54
CA GLY A 356 -40.99 11.40 -4.74
C GLY A 356 -40.09 10.19 -4.99
N MET A 357 -40.67 8.99 -5.15
CA MET A 357 -39.92 7.78 -5.53
C MET A 357 -39.42 7.88 -6.97
N SER A 358 -40.21 8.41 -7.90
CA SER A 358 -39.77 8.58 -9.30
C SER A 358 -38.53 9.47 -9.42
N LYS A 359 -38.37 10.45 -8.51
CA LYS A 359 -37.14 11.25 -8.39
C LYS A 359 -35.93 10.45 -7.94
N PHE A 360 -36.11 9.50 -7.01
CA PHE A 360 -35.05 8.53 -6.71
C PHE A 360 -34.68 7.70 -7.96
N GLY A 361 -35.67 7.31 -8.77
CA GLY A 361 -35.44 6.69 -10.07
C GLY A 361 -34.57 7.54 -11.01
N SER A 362 -34.84 8.85 -11.10
CA SER A 362 -34.00 9.80 -11.85
C SER A 362 -32.58 9.90 -11.28
N PHE A 363 -32.44 9.90 -9.95
CA PHE A 363 -31.15 9.89 -9.28
C PHE A 363 -30.35 8.63 -9.60
N ILE A 364 -30.96 7.45 -9.67
CA ILE A 364 -30.26 6.20 -10.06
C ILE A 364 -29.65 6.32 -11.47
N VAL A 365 -30.38 6.92 -12.41
CA VAL A 365 -29.86 7.16 -13.78
C VAL A 365 -28.66 8.10 -13.75
N TYR A 366 -28.74 9.16 -12.94
CA TYR A 366 -27.63 10.09 -12.76
C TYR A 366 -26.41 9.43 -12.08
N LEU A 367 -26.66 8.60 -11.06
CA LEU A 367 -25.63 7.85 -10.34
C LEU A 367 -24.79 6.98 -11.29
N ALA A 368 -25.35 6.48 -12.39
CA ALA A 368 -24.58 5.76 -13.40
C ALA A 368 -23.48 6.62 -14.04
N THR A 369 -23.75 7.91 -14.25
CA THR A 369 -22.76 8.87 -14.75
C THR A 369 -21.73 9.24 -13.70
N VAL A 370 -22.11 9.22 -12.43
CA VAL A 370 -21.19 9.43 -11.30
C VAL A 370 -20.24 8.25 -11.15
N LEU A 371 -20.76 7.02 -11.19
CA LEU A 371 -19.95 5.81 -11.08
C LEU A 371 -18.91 5.70 -12.20
N SER A 372 -19.23 6.10 -13.43
CA SER A 372 -18.25 6.08 -14.53
C SER A 372 -17.08 7.06 -14.34
N LYS A 373 -17.20 8.03 -13.43
CA LYS A 373 -16.16 8.99 -13.06
C LYS A 373 -15.55 8.74 -11.68
N LEU A 374 -16.08 7.79 -10.92
CA LEU A 374 -15.62 7.50 -9.57
C LEU A 374 -14.16 7.02 -9.61
N ASN A 375 -13.26 7.74 -8.94
CA ASN A 375 -11.87 7.34 -8.85
C ASN A 375 -11.65 6.43 -7.64
N LEU A 376 -11.46 5.13 -7.90
CA LEU A 376 -11.11 4.15 -6.87
C LEU A 376 -9.62 3.84 -6.87
N HIS A 377 -9.01 3.96 -5.69
CA HIS A 377 -7.62 3.56 -5.48
C HIS A 377 -7.42 2.06 -5.74
N ASN A 378 -6.28 1.69 -6.35
CA ASN A 378 -6.00 0.32 -6.77
C ASN A 378 -6.08 -0.70 -5.63
N ASN A 379 -5.63 -0.35 -4.43
CA ASN A 379 -5.73 -1.23 -3.26
C ASN A 379 -7.18 -1.61 -2.93
N ILE A 380 -8.14 -0.68 -3.08
CA ILE A 380 -9.56 -0.97 -2.86
C ILE A 380 -10.07 -1.93 -3.94
N LYS A 381 -9.69 -1.71 -5.22
CA LYS A 381 -10.03 -2.62 -6.33
C LYS A 381 -9.47 -4.03 -6.09
N VAL A 382 -8.25 -4.13 -5.59
CA VAL A 382 -7.63 -5.41 -5.22
C VAL A 382 -8.43 -6.11 -4.13
N LEU A 383 -8.88 -5.40 -3.08
CA LEU A 383 -9.72 -6.02 -2.03
C LEU A 383 -11.04 -6.58 -2.59
N PHE A 384 -11.71 -5.85 -3.48
CA PHE A 384 -12.92 -6.36 -4.14
C PHE A 384 -12.62 -7.55 -5.05
N THR A 385 -11.49 -7.53 -5.76
CA THR A 385 -11.03 -8.68 -6.58
C THR A 385 -10.77 -9.91 -5.72
N GLN A 386 -10.19 -9.72 -4.54
CA GLN A 386 -9.98 -10.80 -3.57
C GLN A 386 -11.28 -11.32 -2.98
N MET A 387 -12.19 -10.42 -2.60
CA MET A 387 -13.50 -10.79 -2.10
C MET A 387 -14.26 -11.59 -3.16
N HIS A 388 -14.26 -11.14 -4.41
CA HIS A 388 -14.85 -11.86 -5.54
C HIS A 388 -14.27 -13.28 -5.67
N ASN A 389 -12.95 -13.44 -5.63
CA ASN A 389 -12.32 -14.75 -5.73
C ASN A 389 -12.68 -15.68 -4.57
N LEU A 390 -12.69 -15.18 -3.33
CA LEU A 390 -13.06 -15.95 -2.14
C LEU A 390 -14.55 -16.36 -2.15
N VAL A 391 -15.42 -15.44 -2.58
CA VAL A 391 -16.87 -15.68 -2.70
C VAL A 391 -17.15 -16.68 -3.81
N ARG A 392 -16.51 -16.52 -4.99
CA ARG A 392 -16.65 -17.42 -6.15
C ARG A 392 -16.35 -18.87 -5.78
N GLU A 393 -15.31 -19.12 -4.99
CA GLU A 393 -14.96 -20.48 -4.56
C GLU A 393 -16.00 -21.13 -3.61
N LYS A 394 -16.85 -20.32 -2.97
CA LYS A 394 -17.87 -20.79 -2.03
C LYS A 394 -19.26 -20.93 -2.65
N ILE A 395 -19.51 -20.37 -3.83
CA ILE A 395 -20.83 -20.43 -4.49
C ILE A 395 -21.04 -21.82 -5.11
N PRO A 396 -22.19 -22.49 -4.84
CA PRO A 396 -22.52 -23.76 -5.48
C PRO A 396 -22.71 -23.57 -6.99
N VAL A 397 -22.09 -24.43 -7.81
CA VAL A 397 -22.12 -24.34 -9.27
C VAL A 397 -23.55 -24.54 -9.79
N GLU A 398 -24.38 -25.30 -9.07
CA GLU A 398 -25.78 -25.57 -9.39
C GLU A 398 -26.65 -24.31 -9.40
N TRP A 399 -26.17 -23.22 -8.79
CA TRP A 399 -26.88 -21.94 -8.79
C TRP A 399 -26.69 -21.17 -10.09
N ALA A 400 -25.66 -21.49 -10.88
CA ALA A 400 -25.45 -20.89 -12.19
C ALA A 400 -26.54 -21.35 -13.16
N SER A 401 -27.07 -20.41 -13.94
CA SER A 401 -28.05 -20.69 -14.99
C SER A 401 -27.65 -19.98 -16.28
N PRO A 402 -28.12 -20.42 -17.46
CA PRO A 402 -27.89 -19.70 -18.71
C PRO A 402 -28.36 -18.23 -18.65
N SER A 403 -29.34 -17.93 -17.78
CA SER A 403 -29.88 -16.59 -17.55
C SER A 403 -29.07 -15.73 -16.56
N VAL A 404 -28.29 -16.34 -15.66
CA VAL A 404 -27.49 -15.62 -14.66
C VAL A 404 -26.11 -16.27 -14.59
N PRO A 405 -25.11 -15.69 -15.26
CA PRO A 405 -23.72 -16.17 -15.20
C PRO A 405 -23.22 -16.23 -13.76
N LEU A 406 -22.39 -17.21 -13.44
CA LEU A 406 -21.80 -17.33 -12.11
C LEU A 406 -20.96 -16.12 -11.72
N GLU A 407 -20.29 -15.49 -12.69
CA GLU A 407 -19.58 -14.22 -12.48
C GLU A 407 -20.50 -13.19 -11.80
N TYR A 408 -21.76 -13.12 -12.21
CA TYR A 408 -22.73 -12.20 -11.62
C TYR A 408 -23.15 -12.65 -10.22
N LEU A 409 -23.34 -13.96 -10.00
CA LEU A 409 -23.60 -14.54 -8.68
C LEU A 409 -22.49 -14.23 -7.68
N ALA A 410 -21.22 -14.25 -8.12
CA ALA A 410 -20.07 -13.94 -7.29
C ALA A 410 -19.91 -12.44 -7.01
N ILE A 411 -20.47 -11.56 -7.84
CA ILE A 411 -20.45 -10.11 -7.65
C ILE A 411 -21.55 -9.64 -6.69
N PHE A 412 -22.74 -10.26 -6.68
CA PHE A 412 -23.86 -9.81 -5.83
C PHE A 412 -23.49 -9.61 -4.35
N PRO A 413 -22.74 -10.52 -3.69
CA PRO A 413 -22.32 -10.34 -2.29
C PRO A 413 -21.37 -9.16 -2.05
N LEU A 414 -20.73 -8.61 -3.09
CA LEU A 414 -19.82 -7.45 -2.96
C LEU A 414 -20.59 -6.13 -2.92
N ILE A 415 -21.80 -6.08 -3.50
CA ILE A 415 -22.59 -4.84 -3.63
C ILE A 415 -22.88 -4.20 -2.26
N PRO A 416 -23.37 -4.92 -1.23
CA PRO A 416 -23.61 -4.33 0.09
C PRO A 416 -22.34 -3.70 0.70
N VAL A 417 -21.20 -4.38 0.58
CA VAL A 417 -19.91 -3.89 1.10
C VAL A 417 -19.45 -2.65 0.34
N PHE A 418 -19.56 -2.65 -0.99
CA PHE A 418 -19.24 -1.51 -1.84
C PHE A 418 -20.10 -0.29 -1.51
N VAL A 419 -21.41 -0.47 -1.41
CA VAL A 419 -22.35 0.60 -1.09
C VAL A 419 -22.04 1.17 0.29
N PHE A 420 -21.89 0.33 1.31
CA PHE A 420 -21.63 0.76 2.68
C PHE A 420 -20.30 1.49 2.86
N ALA A 421 -19.22 0.94 2.30
CA ALA A 421 -17.88 1.44 2.55
C ALA A 421 -17.48 2.61 1.63
N ILE A 422 -18.00 2.67 0.41
CA ILE A 422 -17.56 3.62 -0.62
C ILE A 422 -18.60 4.68 -0.92
N ILE A 423 -19.87 4.30 -1.19
CA ILE A 423 -20.89 5.21 -1.73
C ILE A 423 -21.70 5.91 -0.65
N GLN A 424 -22.25 5.14 0.29
CA GLN A 424 -23.12 5.62 1.37
C GLN A 424 -22.49 6.69 2.28
N PRO A 425 -21.16 6.72 2.56
CA PRO A 425 -20.56 7.76 3.40
C PRO A 425 -20.86 9.19 2.93
N PHE A 426 -20.91 9.44 1.62
CA PHE A 426 -21.21 10.76 1.05
C PHE A 426 -22.65 11.24 1.34
N PHE A 427 -23.55 10.34 1.73
CA PHE A 427 -24.95 10.65 2.03
C PHE A 427 -25.26 10.61 3.53
N THR A 428 -24.46 9.86 4.31
CA THR A 428 -24.62 9.76 5.77
C THR A 428 -23.97 10.94 6.49
N ASP A 429 -22.74 11.30 6.11
CA ASP A 429 -21.96 12.33 6.80
C ASP A 429 -21.46 13.44 5.84
N PRO A 430 -22.33 14.04 5.00
CA PRO A 430 -21.90 14.97 3.94
C PRO A 430 -21.18 16.20 4.50
N LYS A 431 -21.62 16.73 5.66
CA LYS A 431 -21.00 17.90 6.30
C LYS A 431 -19.57 17.63 6.72
N LEU A 432 -19.35 16.50 7.40
CA LEU A 432 -18.04 16.10 7.90
C LEU A 432 -17.05 15.87 6.74
N ILE A 433 -17.48 15.16 5.70
CA ILE A 433 -16.65 14.91 4.52
C ILE A 433 -16.32 16.21 3.77
N SER A 434 -17.31 17.09 3.61
CA SER A 434 -17.13 18.40 2.97
C SER A 434 -16.07 19.22 3.70
N GLN A 435 -16.16 19.33 5.03
CA GLN A 435 -15.20 20.04 5.87
C GLN A 435 -13.79 19.41 5.80
N MET A 436 -13.69 18.07 5.87
CA MET A 436 -12.40 17.36 5.78
C MET A 436 -11.68 17.61 4.45
N CYS A 437 -12.45 17.69 3.36
CA CYS A 437 -11.94 17.87 1.99
C CYS A 437 -11.81 19.34 1.58
N GLY A 438 -12.21 20.30 2.43
CA GLY A 438 -12.18 21.73 2.10
C GLY A 438 -13.22 22.15 1.06
N ILE A 439 -14.31 21.40 0.93
CA ILE A 439 -15.47 21.75 0.11
C ILE A 439 -16.40 22.61 0.97
N GLY A 440 -16.89 23.73 0.43
CA GLY A 440 -17.73 24.69 1.18
C GLY A 440 -18.94 24.03 1.85
N GLU A 441 -19.38 24.61 2.97
CA GLU A 441 -20.40 23.99 3.83
C GLU A 441 -21.73 23.71 3.11
N ILE A 442 -22.33 22.56 3.44
CA ILE A 442 -23.62 22.12 2.91
C ILE A 442 -24.67 22.36 3.99
N ASP A 443 -25.29 23.54 3.97
CA ASP A 443 -26.29 23.95 4.98
C ASP A 443 -27.73 23.93 4.49
N ASP A 444 -27.98 23.60 3.23
CA ASP A 444 -29.34 23.50 2.70
C ASP A 444 -30.08 22.29 3.32
N GLU A 445 -31.06 22.57 4.18
CA GLU A 445 -31.84 21.55 4.89
C GLU A 445 -32.62 20.61 3.94
N ALA A 446 -33.12 21.13 2.81
CA ALA A 446 -33.87 20.32 1.85
C ALA A 446 -32.95 19.33 1.13
N LEU A 447 -31.74 19.79 0.76
CA LEU A 447 -30.69 18.94 0.19
C LEU A 447 -30.25 17.87 1.19
N LEU A 448 -29.95 18.25 2.43
CA LEU A 448 -29.55 17.30 3.48
C LEU A 448 -30.65 16.26 3.72
N LYS A 449 -31.92 16.66 3.74
CA LYS A 449 -33.05 15.73 3.86
C LYS A 449 -33.10 14.74 2.69
N ASN A 450 -32.87 15.20 1.45
CA ASN A 450 -32.79 14.31 0.29
C ASN A 450 -31.62 13.33 0.40
N MET A 451 -30.45 13.77 0.85
CA MET A 451 -29.28 12.90 1.08
C MET A 451 -29.56 11.83 2.13
N THR A 452 -30.17 12.21 3.26
CA THR A 452 -30.58 11.26 4.30
C THR A 452 -31.56 10.22 3.77
N VAL A 453 -32.53 10.63 2.94
CA VAL A 453 -33.48 9.69 2.30
C VAL A 453 -32.75 8.75 1.33
N ILE A 454 -31.80 9.24 0.53
CA ILE A 454 -30.97 8.39 -0.34
C ILE A 454 -30.15 7.39 0.48
N SER A 455 -29.56 7.82 1.60
CA SER A 455 -28.87 6.90 2.52
C SER A 455 -29.82 5.81 3.04
N ARG A 456 -31.06 6.16 3.41
CA ARG A 456 -32.07 5.18 3.84
C ARG A 456 -32.41 4.17 2.74
N TYR A 457 -32.40 4.56 1.47
CA TYR A 457 -32.54 3.60 0.36
C TYR A 457 -31.37 2.62 0.30
N PHE A 458 -30.14 3.08 0.55
CA PHE A 458 -28.95 2.23 0.61
C PHE A 458 -28.94 1.29 1.82
N ASP A 459 -29.53 1.67 2.95
CA ASP A 459 -29.64 0.78 4.12
C ASP A 459 -30.32 -0.56 3.79
N TYR A 460 -31.34 -0.55 2.92
CA TYR A 460 -32.01 -1.78 2.44
C TYR A 460 -31.14 -2.65 1.51
N ILE A 461 -30.02 -2.14 1.00
CA ILE A 461 -29.04 -2.93 0.24
C ILE A 461 -27.96 -3.46 1.18
N VAL A 462 -27.52 -2.62 2.13
CA VAL A 462 -26.43 -2.91 3.05
C VAL A 462 -26.82 -3.94 4.10
N ASN A 463 -28.07 -3.89 4.58
CA ASN A 463 -28.57 -4.77 5.62
C ASN A 463 -29.67 -5.70 5.08
N PRO A 464 -29.39 -7.01 4.89
CA PRO A 464 -30.37 -7.97 4.38
C PRO A 464 -31.55 -8.22 5.33
N GLU A 465 -31.45 -7.81 6.61
CA GLU A 465 -32.53 -7.95 7.60
C GLU A 465 -33.58 -6.84 7.48
N LEU A 466 -33.23 -5.70 6.86
CA LEU A 466 -34.17 -4.60 6.65
C LEU A 466 -35.11 -4.90 5.49
N LYS A 467 -36.42 -4.80 5.76
CA LYS A 467 -37.47 -4.93 4.74
C LYS A 467 -38.19 -3.60 4.61
N MET A 468 -38.47 -3.20 3.37
CA MET A 468 -39.31 -2.03 3.15
C MET A 468 -40.69 -2.22 3.79
N PRO A 469 -41.27 -1.16 4.37
CA PRO A 469 -42.60 -1.23 4.97
C PRO A 469 -43.65 -1.59 3.93
N PRO A 470 -44.77 -2.24 4.34
CA PRO A 470 -45.83 -2.64 3.42
C PRO A 470 -46.45 -1.42 2.73
N MET A 471 -46.62 -1.50 1.41
CA MET A 471 -47.10 -0.41 0.57
C MET A 471 -48.05 -0.93 -0.53
N PRO A 472 -48.84 -0.04 -1.16
CA PRO A 472 -49.71 -0.40 -2.30
C PRO A 472 -48.93 -1.05 -3.44
N SER A 473 -49.56 -2.00 -4.15
CA SER A 473 -48.94 -2.82 -5.20
C SER A 473 -48.18 -2.01 -6.28
N ALA A 474 -48.71 -0.85 -6.68
CA ALA A 474 -48.08 0.04 -7.66
C ALA A 474 -46.78 0.70 -7.17
N LEU A 475 -46.65 0.95 -5.86
CA LEU A 475 -45.42 1.48 -5.26
C LEU A 475 -44.44 0.35 -4.97
N THR A 476 -44.93 -0.84 -4.60
CA THR A 476 -44.11 -2.05 -4.43
C THR A 476 -43.40 -2.41 -5.74
N SER A 477 -44.12 -2.42 -6.87
CA SER A 477 -43.51 -2.72 -8.18
C SER A 477 -42.49 -1.65 -8.60
N LEU A 478 -42.75 -0.38 -8.29
CA LEU A 478 -41.82 0.72 -8.51
C LEU A 478 -40.54 0.56 -7.70
N ALA A 479 -40.65 0.25 -6.39
CA ALA A 479 -39.52 -0.02 -5.51
C ALA A 479 -38.68 -1.20 -6.02
N GLN A 480 -39.32 -2.33 -6.35
CA GLN A 480 -38.63 -3.50 -6.91
C GLN A 480 -37.86 -3.17 -8.18
N THR A 481 -38.46 -2.38 -9.08
CA THR A 481 -37.80 -1.94 -10.31
C THR A 481 -36.57 -1.07 -10.00
N MET A 482 -36.67 -0.14 -9.05
CA MET A 482 -35.54 0.70 -8.62
C MET A 482 -34.41 -0.13 -8.03
N TYR A 483 -34.71 -1.08 -7.14
CA TYR A 483 -33.70 -1.97 -6.57
C TYR A 483 -33.04 -2.84 -7.63
N SER A 484 -33.80 -3.40 -8.57
CA SER A 484 -33.25 -4.17 -9.68
C SER A 484 -32.30 -3.33 -10.54
N ASN A 485 -32.68 -2.09 -10.85
CA ASN A 485 -31.84 -1.18 -11.63
C ASN A 485 -30.57 -0.78 -10.89
N LEU A 486 -30.69 -0.50 -9.60
CA LEU A 486 -29.58 -0.10 -8.74
C LEU A 486 -28.58 -1.25 -8.52
N SER A 487 -29.07 -2.46 -8.26
CA SER A 487 -28.23 -3.67 -8.16
C SER A 487 -27.51 -3.96 -9.47
N ARG A 488 -28.21 -3.84 -10.62
CA ARG A 488 -27.58 -4.01 -11.94
C ARG A 488 -26.50 -2.95 -12.18
N LEU A 489 -26.76 -1.71 -11.80
CA LEU A 489 -25.80 -0.62 -11.94
C LEU A 489 -24.51 -0.91 -11.16
N PHE A 490 -24.62 -1.28 -9.88
CA PHE A 490 -23.46 -1.62 -9.06
C PHE A 490 -22.76 -2.89 -9.52
N LEU A 491 -23.50 -3.88 -10.01
CA LEU A 491 -22.94 -5.11 -10.56
C LEU A 491 -22.04 -4.82 -11.76
N GLU A 492 -22.52 -4.05 -12.75
CA GLU A 492 -21.73 -3.71 -13.94
C GLU A 492 -20.51 -2.85 -13.57
N TYR A 493 -20.67 -1.92 -12.61
CA TYR A 493 -19.54 -1.13 -12.12
C TYR A 493 -18.49 -2.01 -11.43
N LEU A 494 -18.90 -2.89 -10.50
CA LEU A 494 -17.99 -3.79 -9.82
C LEU A 494 -17.28 -4.69 -10.80
N ARG A 495 -17.99 -5.27 -11.78
CA ARG A 495 -17.39 -6.07 -12.85
C ARG A 495 -16.24 -5.33 -13.54
N SER A 496 -16.43 -4.04 -13.85
CA SER A 496 -15.41 -3.24 -14.54
C SER A 496 -14.11 -3.04 -13.74
N ILE A 497 -14.13 -3.19 -12.42
CA ILE A 497 -12.97 -2.94 -11.54
C ILE A 497 -12.26 -4.22 -11.07
N LEU A 498 -12.76 -5.42 -11.39
CA LEU A 498 -12.19 -6.70 -10.94
C LEU A 498 -10.93 -7.14 -11.72
N HIS A 499 -10.59 -6.45 -12.80
CA HIS A 499 -9.42 -6.78 -13.64
C HIS A 499 -8.19 -5.96 -13.25
N ILE A 500 -7.71 -6.12 -12.01
CA ILE A 500 -6.54 -5.43 -11.47
C ILE A 500 -5.43 -6.42 -11.08
N GLU A 501 -4.17 -6.06 -11.35
CA GLU A 501 -3.01 -6.83 -10.92
C GLU A 501 -2.73 -6.63 -9.43
N ASP A 502 -2.49 -7.73 -8.70
CA ASP A 502 -2.18 -7.70 -7.27
C ASP A 502 -0.66 -7.74 -7.04
N ASN A 503 -0.08 -6.56 -6.83
CA ASN A 503 1.35 -6.39 -6.56
C ASN A 503 1.70 -6.29 -5.06
N PHE A 504 0.76 -6.65 -4.16
CA PHE A 504 0.91 -6.47 -2.72
C PHE A 504 2.20 -7.07 -2.14
N TYR A 505 2.51 -8.33 -2.48
CA TYR A 505 3.69 -9.00 -1.92
C TYR A 505 5.00 -8.33 -2.35
N THR A 506 5.05 -7.86 -3.60
CA THR A 506 6.18 -7.08 -4.12
C THR A 506 6.33 -5.80 -3.32
N GLU A 507 5.27 -4.99 -3.18
CA GLU A 507 5.34 -3.74 -2.40
C GLU A 507 5.69 -4.00 -0.93
N MET A 508 5.11 -5.02 -0.30
CA MET A 508 5.41 -5.38 1.07
C MET A 508 6.90 -5.77 1.24
N THR A 509 7.45 -6.54 0.29
CA THR A 509 8.87 -6.94 0.31
C THR A 509 9.78 -5.74 0.08
N MET A 510 9.51 -4.91 -0.92
CA MET A 510 10.32 -3.72 -1.19
C MET A 510 10.29 -2.73 -0.02
N GLN A 511 9.10 -2.48 0.54
CA GLN A 511 8.93 -1.52 1.63
C GLN A 511 9.54 -2.02 2.95
N ILE A 512 9.55 -3.33 3.23
CA ILE A 512 10.23 -3.81 4.45
C ILE A 512 11.72 -3.46 4.40
N PHE A 513 12.41 -3.67 3.28
CA PHE A 513 13.82 -3.31 3.17
C PHE A 513 14.04 -1.80 3.23
N LYS A 514 13.30 -1.03 2.42
CA LYS A 514 13.43 0.44 2.39
C LYS A 514 13.20 1.08 3.75
N SER A 515 12.16 0.65 4.45
CA SER A 515 11.79 1.24 5.74
C SER A 515 12.89 1.10 6.80
N HIS A 516 13.77 0.10 6.72
CA HIS A 516 14.93 0.01 7.63
C HIS A 516 15.96 1.11 7.43
N PHE A 517 15.99 1.74 6.25
CA PHE A 517 16.86 2.88 5.95
C PHE A 517 16.18 4.24 6.25
N ASP A 518 14.90 4.23 6.62
CA ASP A 518 14.20 5.46 7.00
C ASP A 518 14.81 6.02 8.30
N LEU A 519 14.96 7.34 8.34
CA LEU A 519 15.59 8.02 9.46
C LEU A 519 14.59 8.31 10.58
N ASP A 520 13.33 8.48 10.20
CA ASP A 520 12.26 8.97 11.06
C ASP A 520 11.54 7.87 11.83
N TYR A 521 11.08 8.23 13.02
CA TYR A 521 10.11 7.41 13.76
C TYR A 521 8.71 7.72 13.27
N ILE A 522 7.83 6.73 13.33
CA ILE A 522 6.41 6.96 13.10
C ILE A 522 5.84 7.55 14.38
N ASN A 523 5.38 8.81 14.30
CA ASN A 523 4.80 9.50 15.45
C ASN A 523 3.28 9.27 15.45
N LEU A 524 2.79 8.53 16.43
CA LEU A 524 1.37 8.26 16.62
C LEU A 524 0.84 9.14 17.73
N ASN A 525 -0.27 9.84 17.47
CA ASN A 525 -0.95 10.64 18.49
C ASN A 525 -2.29 10.00 18.84
N ILE A 526 -2.41 9.45 20.05
CA ILE A 526 -3.59 8.67 20.48
C ILE A 526 -4.16 9.25 21.78
N PRO A 527 -5.47 9.50 21.87
CA PRO A 527 -6.11 9.93 23.12
C PRO A 527 -5.87 8.91 24.25
N SER A 528 -5.52 9.42 25.43
CA SER A 528 -5.14 8.58 26.57
C SER A 528 -6.29 7.71 27.11
N ASP A 529 -7.53 8.19 27.03
CA ASP A 529 -8.72 7.42 27.39
C ASP A 529 -8.92 6.25 26.42
N THR A 530 -8.68 6.47 25.13
CA THR A 530 -8.78 5.45 24.07
C THR A 530 -7.73 4.36 24.27
N VAL A 531 -6.50 4.74 24.65
CA VAL A 531 -5.44 3.78 25.00
C VAL A 531 -5.78 3.00 26.26
N ALA A 532 -6.35 3.63 27.29
CA ALA A 532 -6.77 2.91 28.50
C ALA A 532 -7.89 1.90 28.20
N LYS A 533 -8.87 2.27 27.36
CA LYS A 533 -9.91 1.37 26.86
C LYS A 533 -9.33 0.21 26.05
N LEU A 534 -8.34 0.47 25.18
CA LEU A 534 -7.63 -0.57 24.43
C LEU A 534 -6.98 -1.60 25.36
N VAL A 535 -6.29 -1.16 26.42
CA VAL A 535 -5.65 -2.07 27.37
C VAL A 535 -6.68 -2.99 28.03
N ASN A 536 -7.82 -2.46 28.45
CA ASN A 536 -8.92 -3.26 28.99
C ASN A 536 -9.49 -4.24 27.95
N LEU A 537 -9.66 -3.81 26.70
CA LEU A 537 -10.15 -4.66 25.61
C LEU A 537 -9.18 -5.82 25.33
N CYS A 538 -7.89 -5.52 25.28
CA CYS A 538 -6.84 -6.52 25.10
C CYS A 538 -6.78 -7.54 26.24
N HIS A 539 -6.96 -7.11 27.49
CA HIS A 539 -7.02 -8.00 28.66
C HIS A 539 -8.22 -8.96 28.56
N SER A 540 -9.41 -8.42 28.33
CA SER A 540 -10.65 -9.21 28.22
C SER A 540 -10.68 -10.14 27.00
N SER A 541 -9.90 -9.83 25.96
CA SER A 541 -9.78 -10.63 24.73
C SER A 541 -8.50 -11.48 24.67
N SER A 542 -7.75 -11.59 25.76
CA SER A 542 -6.41 -12.19 25.80
C SER A 542 -6.34 -13.62 25.25
N HIS A 543 -7.37 -14.44 25.48
CA HIS A 543 -7.46 -15.81 24.96
C HIS A 543 -7.56 -15.86 23.44
N TYR A 544 -8.23 -14.87 22.83
CA TYR A 544 -8.27 -14.73 21.38
C TYR A 544 -6.99 -14.11 20.84
N LEU A 545 -6.25 -13.28 21.58
CA LEU A 545 -5.08 -12.58 21.04
C LEU A 545 -3.83 -13.45 20.93
N ASN A 546 -3.80 -14.61 21.58
CA ASN A 546 -2.59 -15.41 21.68
C ASN A 546 -2.15 -16.01 20.32
N LEU A 547 -1.09 -15.48 19.70
CA LEU A 547 -0.58 -15.95 18.41
C LEU A 547 0.42 -17.12 18.56
N SER A 548 1.02 -17.29 19.74
CA SER A 548 2.04 -18.31 20.03
C SER A 548 2.04 -18.69 21.51
N ALA A 549 2.76 -19.76 21.92
CA ALA A 549 2.80 -20.15 23.32
C ALA A 549 3.41 -19.07 24.25
N HIS A 550 4.30 -18.23 23.72
CA HIS A 550 4.98 -17.14 24.45
C HIS A 550 4.75 -15.79 23.77
N ASP A 551 3.48 -15.42 23.64
CA ASP A 551 3.08 -14.21 22.91
C ASP A 551 3.55 -12.91 23.60
N PRO A 552 4.33 -12.04 22.91
CA PRO A 552 4.84 -10.81 23.48
C PRO A 552 3.76 -9.79 23.89
N LEU A 553 2.64 -9.72 23.17
CA LEU A 553 1.56 -8.78 23.49
C LEU A 553 0.92 -9.16 24.84
N ILE A 554 0.65 -10.45 25.04
CA ILE A 554 0.08 -10.96 26.29
C ILE A 554 1.01 -10.68 27.47
N LYS A 555 2.32 -10.87 27.30
CA LYS A 555 3.32 -10.52 28.32
C LYS A 555 3.33 -9.03 28.65
N VAL A 556 3.15 -8.15 27.66
CA VAL A 556 3.06 -6.71 27.90
C VAL A 556 1.79 -6.37 28.69
N ILE A 557 0.64 -6.95 28.33
CA ILE A 557 -0.63 -6.75 29.03
C ILE A 557 -0.52 -7.20 30.49
N SER A 558 0.07 -8.38 30.76
CA SER A 558 0.27 -8.87 32.14
C SER A 558 1.22 -7.97 32.95
N ASN A 559 2.21 -7.35 32.31
CA ASN A 559 3.10 -6.40 32.97
C ASN A 559 2.39 -5.07 33.30
N ILE A 560 1.39 -4.68 32.50
CA ILE A 560 0.56 -3.51 32.78
C ILE A 560 -0.38 -3.81 33.95
N SER A 561 -1.03 -4.97 33.97
CA SER A 561 -1.93 -5.40 35.05
C SER A 561 -1.22 -5.58 36.40
N GLY A 562 0.07 -5.95 36.38
CA GLY A 562 0.86 -6.22 37.59
C GLY A 562 0.56 -7.59 38.21
N SER A 563 1.00 -7.81 39.46
CA SER A 563 0.89 -9.09 40.18
C SER A 563 -0.51 -9.40 40.73
N LYS A 564 -1.53 -8.63 40.37
CA LYS A 564 -2.92 -8.92 40.76
C LYS A 564 -3.47 -9.99 39.84
N ASN A 565 -3.94 -11.11 40.40
CA ASN A 565 -4.67 -12.14 39.67
C ASN A 565 -6.04 -11.58 39.26
N LEU A 566 -6.07 -10.80 38.17
CA LEU A 566 -7.29 -10.30 37.55
C LEU A 566 -7.93 -11.41 36.71
N SER A 567 -9.24 -11.62 36.88
CA SER A 567 -10.02 -12.47 36.00
C SER A 567 -10.17 -11.82 34.61
N SER A 568 -10.61 -12.59 33.62
CA SER A 568 -10.84 -12.10 32.25
C SER A 568 -11.92 -11.01 32.15
N ASN A 569 -12.79 -10.90 33.17
CA ASN A 569 -13.86 -9.90 33.22
C ASN A 569 -13.47 -8.64 33.98
N ASP A 570 -12.33 -8.64 34.68
CA ASP A 570 -11.90 -7.47 35.43
C ASP A 570 -11.25 -6.42 34.53
N HIS A 571 -11.38 -5.14 34.90
CA HIS A 571 -10.76 -4.03 34.21
C HIS A 571 -9.41 -3.67 34.83
N ILE A 572 -8.37 -3.54 34.00
CA ILE A 572 -7.06 -3.03 34.43
C ILE A 572 -7.18 -1.56 34.84
N TYR A 573 -7.87 -0.76 34.01
CA TYR A 573 -8.21 0.63 34.30
C TYR A 573 -9.72 0.75 34.59
N PRO A 574 -10.14 1.17 35.80
CA PRO A 574 -11.55 1.37 36.13
C PRO A 574 -12.23 2.42 35.22
N THR A 575 -13.54 2.30 35.04
CA THR A 575 -14.36 3.22 34.24
C THR A 575 -14.24 4.68 34.70
N ASP A 576 -14.28 4.91 36.01
CA ASP A 576 -14.12 6.26 36.60
C ASP A 576 -12.77 6.90 36.25
N PHE A 577 -11.72 6.07 36.09
CA PHE A 577 -10.40 6.55 35.69
C PHE A 577 -10.36 6.91 34.20
N ILE A 578 -11.04 6.12 33.36
CA ILE A 578 -11.19 6.40 31.92
C ILE A 578 -11.97 7.70 31.70
N GLU A 579 -13.03 7.95 32.47
CA GLU A 579 -13.77 9.22 32.40
C GLU A 579 -12.90 10.42 32.79
N LYS A 580 -12.08 10.29 33.84
CA LYS A 580 -11.11 11.33 34.23
C LYS A 580 -10.10 11.61 33.11
N LEU A 581 -9.62 10.58 32.42
CA LEU A 581 -8.74 10.73 31.26
C LEU A 581 -9.47 11.44 30.11
N SER A 582 -10.70 11.04 29.81
CA SER A 582 -11.51 11.65 28.74
C SER A 582 -11.74 13.15 29.00
N ARG A 583 -12.12 13.55 30.23
CA ARG A 583 -12.30 14.96 30.61
C ARG A 583 -11.00 15.78 30.56
N SER A 584 -9.85 15.12 30.62
CA SER A 584 -8.55 15.79 30.58
C SER A 584 -8.05 16.11 29.17
N ASN A 585 -8.67 15.53 28.12
CA ASN A 585 -8.23 15.64 26.72
C ASN A 585 -6.73 15.37 26.51
N LEU A 586 -6.13 14.54 27.36
CA LEU A 586 -4.72 14.23 27.27
C LEU A 586 -4.47 13.24 26.13
N SER A 587 -3.53 13.58 25.26
CA SER A 587 -3.08 12.72 24.15
C SER A 587 -1.66 12.22 24.40
N ILE A 588 -1.37 11.02 23.92
CA ILE A 588 -0.07 10.38 24.02
C ILE A 588 0.59 10.43 22.65
N ASN A 589 1.79 10.98 22.60
CA ASN A 589 2.65 10.90 21.43
C ASN A 589 3.59 9.70 21.59
N ILE A 590 3.36 8.67 20.79
CA ILE A 590 4.13 7.42 20.77
C ILE A 590 5.03 7.41 19.55
N LYS A 591 6.33 7.22 19.76
CA LYS A 591 7.32 7.07 18.69
C LYS A 591 7.53 5.60 18.40
N VAL A 592 6.99 5.13 17.28
CA VAL A 592 7.13 3.74 16.84
C VAL A 592 8.39 3.60 15.99
N ASP A 593 9.33 2.78 16.46
CA ASP A 593 10.47 2.33 15.66
C ASP A 593 10.06 1.14 14.82
N HIS A 594 9.78 1.39 13.54
CA HIS A 594 9.32 0.35 12.62
C HIS A 594 10.48 -0.48 12.03
N ARG A 595 11.74 -0.08 12.29
CA ARG A 595 12.97 -0.69 11.78
C ARG A 595 13.40 -1.87 12.65
N PHE A 596 12.50 -2.82 12.84
CA PHE A 596 12.69 -3.84 13.86
C PHE A 596 13.96 -4.68 13.64
N MET A 597 14.46 -4.85 12.40
CA MET A 597 15.70 -5.61 12.15
C MET A 597 16.96 -4.93 12.68
N ALA A 598 16.90 -3.63 13.01
CA ALA A 598 17.98 -2.99 13.76
C ALA A 598 18.13 -3.61 15.15
N HIS A 599 17.05 -4.09 15.77
CA HIS A 599 17.04 -4.59 17.15
C HIS A 599 16.86 -6.11 17.25
N ASP A 600 16.03 -6.68 16.37
CA ASP A 600 15.73 -8.11 16.29
C ASP A 600 16.46 -8.72 15.07
N ARG A 601 17.37 -9.66 15.31
CA ARG A 601 18.16 -10.28 14.24
C ARG A 601 17.37 -11.21 13.32
N ASN A 602 16.15 -11.57 13.71
CA ASN A 602 15.35 -12.60 13.05
C ASN A 602 14.06 -11.98 12.48
N MET A 603 13.88 -12.13 11.18
CA MET A 603 12.67 -11.71 10.45
C MET A 603 11.95 -12.95 9.92
N SER A 604 10.62 -12.96 10.01
CA SER A 604 9.81 -14.04 9.47
C SER A 604 8.62 -13.49 8.70
N PHE A 605 8.26 -14.19 7.63
CA PHE A 605 7.01 -13.92 6.94
C PHE A 605 5.86 -14.59 7.69
N CYS A 606 4.94 -13.80 8.23
CA CYS A 606 3.77 -14.31 8.95
C CYS A 606 2.67 -14.67 7.94
N THR A 607 2.35 -15.96 7.79
CA THR A 607 1.32 -16.44 6.85
C THR A 607 -0.10 -16.02 7.22
N PHE A 608 -0.34 -15.67 8.50
CA PHE A 608 -1.65 -15.18 8.94
C PHE A 608 -1.88 -13.73 8.47
N SER A 609 -0.97 -12.82 8.78
CA SER A 609 -1.08 -11.39 8.40
C SER A 609 -0.53 -11.07 7.02
N ASN A 610 0.17 -12.01 6.38
CA ASN A 610 0.86 -11.84 5.11
C ASN A 610 1.88 -10.69 5.13
N THR A 611 2.57 -10.49 6.25
CA THR A 611 3.58 -9.44 6.44
C THR A 611 4.89 -9.97 7.01
N PHE A 612 5.98 -9.24 6.76
CA PHE A 612 7.25 -9.47 7.43
C PHE A 612 7.24 -8.84 8.82
N VAL A 613 7.53 -9.67 9.82
CA VAL A 613 7.50 -9.32 11.24
C VAL A 613 8.74 -9.87 11.94
N PRO A 614 9.10 -9.33 13.13
CA PRO A 614 10.02 -10.01 14.03
C PRO A 614 9.55 -11.44 14.29
N GLN A 615 10.45 -12.42 14.30
CA GLN A 615 10.10 -13.84 14.49
C GLN A 615 9.24 -14.08 15.75
N LYS A 616 9.53 -13.37 16.84
CA LYS A 616 8.77 -13.45 18.11
C LYS A 616 7.30 -13.06 17.99
N LEU A 617 6.94 -12.27 16.97
CA LEU A 617 5.57 -11.84 16.67
C LEU A 617 4.91 -12.70 15.58
N ALA A 618 5.64 -13.63 14.96
CA ALA A 618 5.09 -14.47 13.90
C ALA A 618 4.08 -15.48 14.47
N TYR A 619 3.00 -15.70 13.72
CA TYR A 619 1.97 -16.68 14.09
C TYR A 619 2.57 -18.08 14.23
N ARG A 620 2.30 -18.76 15.34
CA ARG A 620 2.85 -20.08 15.72
C ARG A 620 4.39 -20.18 15.74
N GLN A 621 5.12 -19.07 15.58
CA GLN A 621 6.59 -19.01 15.56
C GLN A 621 7.26 -20.02 14.60
N SER A 622 6.55 -20.47 13.57
CA SER A 622 7.07 -21.46 12.63
C SER A 622 8.26 -20.89 11.87
N THR A 623 9.43 -21.52 12.02
CA THR A 623 10.63 -21.24 11.23
C THR A 623 10.63 -22.15 10.01
N TYR A 624 10.37 -21.59 8.84
CA TYR A 624 10.72 -22.28 7.60
C TYR A 624 12.23 -22.11 7.41
N SER A 625 13.02 -23.17 7.63
CA SER A 625 14.41 -23.19 7.18
C SER A 625 14.77 -24.54 6.58
N GLU A 626 14.91 -24.58 5.25
CA GLU A 626 15.69 -25.62 4.56
C GLU A 626 17.12 -25.15 4.25
N ASP A 627 17.39 -23.84 4.24
CA ASP A 627 18.69 -23.28 3.82
C ASP A 627 19.42 -22.57 4.99
N CYS A 628 20.73 -22.76 5.06
CA CYS A 628 21.65 -22.49 6.18
C CYS A 628 21.79 -21.04 6.70
N VAL A 629 20.81 -20.14 6.54
CA VAL A 629 20.68 -18.90 7.33
C VAL A 629 19.49 -19.10 8.26
N LYS A 630 19.72 -19.81 9.37
CA LYS A 630 18.68 -20.05 10.38
C LYS A 630 18.08 -18.69 10.76
N PHE A 631 16.76 -18.52 10.61
CA PHE A 631 15.93 -17.46 11.19
C PHE A 631 15.63 -16.15 10.40
N ILE A 632 15.96 -16.01 9.10
CA ILE A 632 15.59 -14.80 8.34
C ILE A 632 14.88 -15.13 7.01
N SER A 633 13.60 -14.76 6.90
CA SER A 633 12.82 -14.79 5.65
C SER A 633 12.97 -13.47 4.89
N LEU A 634 13.67 -13.47 3.75
CA LEU A 634 13.90 -12.26 2.93
C LEU A 634 12.85 -12.05 1.84
N ILE A 635 12.23 -13.15 1.39
CA ILE A 635 11.21 -13.18 0.36
C ILE A 635 10.09 -14.11 0.83
N VAL A 636 8.92 -13.96 0.23
CA VAL A 636 7.90 -15.01 0.26
C VAL A 636 8.45 -16.16 -0.60
N ARG A 637 8.42 -17.39 -0.09
CA ARG A 637 8.89 -18.57 -0.84
C ARG A 637 7.73 -19.32 -1.46
N TYR A 638 7.96 -19.89 -2.63
CA TYR A 638 7.03 -20.81 -3.27
C TYR A 638 6.91 -22.09 -2.44
N LEU A 639 5.69 -22.58 -2.28
CA LEU A 639 5.41 -23.85 -1.60
C LEU A 639 5.15 -24.93 -2.67
N PRO A 640 6.16 -25.76 -3.01
CA PRO A 640 5.99 -26.84 -3.98
C PRO A 640 5.08 -27.94 -3.41
N PHE A 641 4.60 -28.81 -4.29
CA PHE A 641 3.98 -30.05 -3.83
C PHE A 641 4.98 -30.92 -3.07
N GLY A 642 4.47 -31.74 -2.14
CA GLY A 642 5.29 -32.77 -1.50
C GLY A 642 5.79 -33.79 -2.52
N LYS A 643 6.98 -34.37 -2.29
CA LYS A 643 7.58 -35.37 -3.20
C LYS A 643 6.66 -36.55 -3.51
N TYR A 644 5.83 -36.96 -2.55
CA TYR A 644 4.90 -38.07 -2.67
C TYR A 644 3.44 -37.62 -2.80
N ASP A 645 3.21 -36.34 -3.08
CA ASP A 645 1.86 -35.81 -3.32
C ASP A 645 1.31 -36.41 -4.63
N PRO A 646 0.12 -37.04 -4.61
CA PRO A 646 -0.52 -37.58 -5.81
C PRO A 646 -0.60 -36.57 -6.96
N CYS A 647 -0.84 -35.29 -6.67
CA CYS A 647 -0.92 -34.24 -7.69
C CYS A 647 0.42 -34.02 -8.39
N LYS A 648 1.53 -34.13 -7.65
CA LYS A 648 2.89 -33.97 -8.19
C LYS A 648 3.28 -35.13 -9.09
N ILE A 649 3.07 -36.35 -8.61
CA ILE A 649 3.31 -37.58 -9.38
C ILE A 649 2.54 -37.52 -10.70
N PHE A 650 1.27 -37.13 -10.63
CA PHE A 650 0.41 -37.01 -11.79
C PHE A 650 0.86 -35.91 -12.75
N GLN A 651 1.21 -34.71 -12.23
CA GLN A 651 1.71 -33.61 -13.03
C GLN A 651 2.99 -33.98 -13.78
N ASP A 652 4.00 -34.51 -13.06
CA ASP A 652 5.30 -34.86 -13.64
C ASP A 652 5.15 -35.95 -14.71
N ALA A 653 4.28 -36.92 -14.45
CA ALA A 653 4.05 -38.01 -15.38
C ALA A 653 3.31 -37.58 -16.66
N LEU A 654 2.34 -36.65 -16.58
CA LEU A 654 1.71 -36.08 -17.78
C LEU A 654 2.71 -35.29 -18.65
N VAL A 655 3.68 -34.63 -18.03
CA VAL A 655 4.74 -33.90 -18.75
C VAL A 655 5.73 -34.86 -19.42
N GLU A 656 6.07 -35.99 -18.77
CA GLU A 656 7.06 -36.95 -19.29
C GLU A 656 6.52 -37.96 -20.31
N LEU A 657 5.23 -38.33 -20.23
CA LEU A 657 4.62 -39.33 -21.10
C LEU A 657 4.18 -38.75 -22.44
N ASP A 658 4.11 -39.63 -23.46
CA ASP A 658 3.56 -39.28 -24.77
C ASP A 658 2.07 -38.92 -24.68
N ASP A 659 1.58 -38.16 -25.66
CA ASP A 659 0.21 -37.65 -25.72
C ASP A 659 -0.86 -38.70 -25.42
N LEU A 660 -1.81 -38.30 -24.58
CA LEU A 660 -3.00 -39.06 -24.26
C LEU A 660 -3.93 -39.12 -25.47
N ARG A 661 -4.47 -40.30 -25.72
CA ARG A 661 -5.50 -40.51 -26.74
C ARG A 661 -6.87 -40.09 -26.25
N ILE A 662 -7.12 -40.21 -24.94
CA ILE A 662 -8.37 -39.80 -24.31
C ILE A 662 -8.45 -38.27 -24.30
N GLN A 663 -9.47 -37.73 -24.98
CA GLN A 663 -9.85 -36.33 -24.85
C GLN A 663 -10.64 -36.15 -23.54
N TYR A 664 -11.94 -36.41 -23.55
CA TYR A 664 -12.78 -36.42 -22.34
C TYR A 664 -12.85 -37.82 -21.76
N GLY A 665 -12.62 -37.96 -20.45
CA GLY A 665 -12.73 -39.25 -19.79
C GLY A 665 -12.73 -39.17 -18.28
N THR A 666 -13.12 -40.29 -17.68
CA THR A 666 -13.08 -40.54 -16.24
C THR A 666 -11.72 -41.07 -15.82
N TYR A 667 -11.55 -41.32 -14.51
CA TYR A 667 -10.39 -42.06 -14.02
C TYR A 667 -10.29 -43.49 -14.56
N GLU A 668 -11.41 -44.13 -14.90
CA GLU A 668 -11.39 -45.50 -15.45
C GLU A 668 -10.76 -45.50 -16.83
N ASP A 669 -11.20 -44.57 -17.69
CA ASP A 669 -10.64 -44.38 -19.03
C ASP A 669 -9.13 -44.11 -18.94
N LEU A 670 -8.73 -43.20 -18.05
CA LEU A 670 -7.32 -42.86 -17.85
C LEU A 670 -6.50 -44.04 -17.32
N ALA A 671 -7.03 -44.81 -16.37
CA ALA A 671 -6.36 -45.97 -15.81
C ALA A 671 -6.13 -47.05 -16.89
N ASP A 672 -7.11 -47.27 -17.74
CA ASP A 672 -7.00 -48.22 -18.86
C ASP A 672 -5.93 -47.78 -19.86
N GLU A 673 -5.91 -46.49 -20.23
CA GLU A 673 -4.86 -45.96 -21.11
C GLU A 673 -3.46 -46.09 -20.49
N MET A 674 -3.31 -45.81 -19.19
CA MET A 674 -2.02 -45.94 -18.49
C MET A 674 -1.54 -47.39 -18.42
N PHE A 675 -2.45 -48.34 -18.19
CA PHE A 675 -2.13 -49.76 -18.21
C PHE A 675 -1.65 -50.23 -19.60
N VAL A 676 -2.32 -49.77 -20.67
CA VAL A 676 -1.92 -50.06 -22.05
C VAL A 676 -0.55 -49.45 -22.36
N LYS A 677 -0.31 -48.19 -22.00
CA LYS A 677 0.99 -47.52 -22.20
C LYS A 677 2.12 -48.22 -21.44
N SER A 678 1.89 -48.63 -20.19
CA SER A 678 2.89 -49.36 -19.39
C SER A 678 3.31 -50.69 -20.05
N LYS A 679 2.34 -51.47 -20.55
CA LYS A 679 2.61 -52.70 -21.31
C LYS A 679 3.31 -52.42 -22.63
N TYR A 680 2.90 -51.37 -23.34
CA TYR A 680 3.52 -50.98 -24.61
C TYR A 680 5.01 -50.65 -24.42
N PHE A 681 5.36 -49.74 -23.50
CA PHE A 681 6.76 -49.37 -23.26
C PHE A 681 7.63 -50.56 -22.80
N SER A 682 7.05 -51.49 -22.05
CA SER A 682 7.73 -52.72 -21.62
C SER A 682 7.97 -53.73 -22.75
N SER A 683 7.16 -53.66 -23.83
CA SER A 683 7.18 -54.61 -24.96
C SER A 683 7.85 -54.05 -26.22
N LEU A 684 8.38 -52.83 -26.17
CA LEU A 684 9.20 -52.26 -27.23
C LEU A 684 10.45 -53.12 -27.49
N ARG A 685 10.94 -53.11 -28.75
CA ARG A 685 12.17 -53.81 -29.14
C ARG A 685 13.38 -53.43 -28.27
N SER A 686 13.43 -52.18 -27.84
CA SER A 686 14.26 -51.69 -26.75
C SER A 686 13.33 -51.20 -25.63
N PRO A 687 13.08 -51.99 -24.57
CA PRO A 687 12.14 -51.63 -23.53
C PRO A 687 12.52 -50.33 -22.81
N ASP A 688 11.54 -49.42 -22.68
CA ASP A 688 11.69 -48.21 -21.85
C ASP A 688 11.04 -48.45 -20.49
N PHE A 689 11.81 -49.10 -19.59
CA PHE A 689 11.34 -49.41 -18.25
C PHE A 689 11.06 -48.16 -17.40
N LYS A 690 11.68 -47.00 -17.73
CA LYS A 690 11.42 -45.75 -17.01
C LYS A 690 10.00 -45.28 -17.31
N ARG A 691 9.64 -45.14 -18.59
CA ARG A 691 8.28 -44.73 -19.00
C ARG A 691 7.22 -45.76 -18.62
N ALA A 692 7.55 -47.06 -18.72
CA ALA A 692 6.66 -48.12 -18.26
C ALA A 692 6.35 -48.03 -16.75
N GLY A 693 7.37 -47.71 -15.94
CA GLY A 693 7.25 -47.49 -14.50
C GLY A 693 6.38 -46.28 -14.17
N ILE A 694 6.58 -45.14 -14.85
CA ILE A 694 5.78 -43.91 -14.66
C ILE A 694 4.30 -44.18 -14.96
N ALA A 695 3.99 -44.84 -16.08
CA ALA A 695 2.60 -45.16 -16.43
C ALA A 695 1.95 -46.10 -15.39
N LYS A 696 2.71 -47.06 -14.84
CA LYS A 696 2.24 -47.93 -13.76
C LYS A 696 2.00 -47.16 -12.45
N GLU A 697 2.87 -46.20 -12.12
CA GLU A 697 2.74 -45.35 -10.93
C GLU A 697 1.49 -44.44 -11.01
N ILE A 698 1.17 -43.89 -12.19
CA ILE A 698 -0.09 -43.17 -12.39
C ILE A 698 -1.29 -44.09 -12.16
N PHE A 699 -1.29 -45.29 -12.75
CA PHE A 699 -2.37 -46.25 -12.57
C PHE A 699 -2.66 -46.53 -11.09
N GLU A 700 -1.61 -46.79 -10.29
CA GLU A 700 -1.74 -46.99 -8.85
C GLU A 700 -2.20 -45.72 -8.11
N THR A 701 -1.75 -44.54 -8.55
CA THR A 701 -2.12 -43.25 -7.96
C THR A 701 -3.59 -42.90 -8.23
N VAL A 702 -4.08 -43.14 -9.43
CA VAL A 702 -5.50 -42.94 -9.81
C VAL A 702 -6.41 -43.81 -8.95
N GLN A 703 -6.03 -45.06 -8.70
CA GLN A 703 -6.77 -45.94 -7.78
C GLN A 703 -6.82 -45.38 -6.35
N LYS A 704 -5.69 -44.86 -5.84
CA LYS A 704 -5.62 -44.22 -4.52
C LYS A 704 -6.45 -42.94 -4.42
N LEU A 705 -6.44 -42.11 -5.47
CA LEU A 705 -7.25 -40.88 -5.54
C LEU A 705 -8.75 -41.21 -5.53
N ARG A 706 -9.14 -42.26 -6.26
CA ARG A 706 -10.52 -42.77 -6.25
C ARG A 706 -10.94 -43.27 -4.87
N SER A 707 -10.07 -43.98 -4.14
CA SER A 707 -10.38 -44.42 -2.77
C SER A 707 -10.50 -43.29 -1.75
N ASN A 708 -9.97 -42.11 -2.05
CA ASN A 708 -10.02 -40.92 -1.18
C ASN A 708 -11.09 -39.90 -1.60
N ASP A 709 -12.03 -40.28 -2.49
CA ASP A 709 -13.10 -39.42 -3.04
C ASP A 709 -12.61 -38.10 -3.70
N ILE A 710 -11.38 -38.06 -4.21
CA ILE A 710 -10.84 -36.89 -4.93
C ILE A 710 -11.25 -36.98 -6.40
N THR A 711 -12.12 -36.10 -6.86
CA THR A 711 -12.62 -36.13 -8.24
C THR A 711 -11.57 -35.68 -9.27
N PRO A 712 -11.64 -36.17 -10.53
CA PRO A 712 -10.81 -35.71 -11.65
C PRO A 712 -10.75 -34.18 -11.79
N THR A 713 -11.92 -33.53 -11.69
CA THR A 713 -12.04 -32.08 -11.77
C THR A 713 -11.31 -31.38 -10.62
N LEU A 714 -11.35 -31.94 -9.41
CA LEU A 714 -10.62 -31.38 -8.26
C LEU A 714 -9.10 -31.55 -8.40
N LEU A 715 -8.64 -32.71 -8.89
CA LEU A 715 -7.23 -32.97 -9.18
C LEU A 715 -6.69 -31.96 -10.21
N ALA A 716 -7.36 -31.83 -11.35
CA ALA A 716 -6.97 -30.92 -12.42
C ALA A 716 -6.97 -29.45 -11.95
N LYS A 717 -8.01 -29.01 -11.23
CA LYS A 717 -8.05 -27.67 -10.61
C LYS A 717 -6.85 -27.43 -9.71
N THR A 718 -6.45 -28.41 -8.90
CA THR A 718 -5.33 -28.28 -7.97
C THR A 718 -4.00 -28.11 -8.71
N ILE A 719 -3.76 -28.92 -9.74
CA ILE A 719 -2.53 -28.84 -10.57
C ILE A 719 -2.45 -27.49 -11.32
N LEU A 720 -3.57 -27.07 -11.93
CA LEU A 720 -3.62 -25.81 -12.68
C LEU A 720 -3.45 -24.58 -11.78
N LYS A 721 -4.09 -24.57 -10.59
CA LYS A 721 -3.88 -23.53 -9.57
C LYS A 721 -2.41 -23.44 -9.17
N LYS A 722 -1.74 -24.59 -8.97
CA LYS A 722 -0.30 -24.59 -8.67
C LYS A 722 0.59 -24.11 -9.81
N SER A 723 0.18 -24.34 -11.05
CA SER A 723 0.86 -23.81 -12.24
C SER A 723 0.69 -22.29 -12.35
N LEU A 724 -0.51 -21.77 -12.07
CA LEU A 724 -0.73 -20.32 -11.94
C LEU A 724 0.09 -19.70 -10.82
N ASP A 725 0.16 -20.36 -9.66
CA ASP A 725 0.96 -19.88 -8.53
C ASP A 725 2.44 -19.75 -8.91
N ARG A 726 2.99 -20.67 -9.71
CA ARG A 726 4.35 -20.57 -10.24
C ARG A 726 4.57 -19.34 -11.11
N ILE A 727 3.62 -19.05 -12.02
CA ILE A 727 3.70 -17.83 -12.87
C ILE A 727 3.65 -16.57 -12.02
N ARG A 728 2.69 -16.49 -11.09
CA ARG A 728 2.54 -15.33 -10.19
C ARG A 728 3.78 -15.14 -9.33
N HIS A 729 4.33 -16.23 -8.81
CA HIS A 729 5.55 -16.19 -8.01
C HIS A 729 6.76 -15.76 -8.83
N ARG A 730 6.89 -16.25 -10.07
CA ARG A 730 7.95 -15.81 -10.98
C ARG A 730 7.86 -14.31 -11.25
N LYS A 731 6.66 -13.76 -11.48
CA LYS A 731 6.44 -12.31 -11.63
C LYS A 731 6.83 -11.55 -10.36
N TYR A 732 6.44 -12.04 -9.19
CA TYR A 732 6.83 -11.47 -7.89
C TYR A 732 8.36 -11.35 -7.75
N LEU A 733 9.09 -12.44 -8.00
CA LEU A 733 10.55 -12.44 -7.92
C LEU A 733 11.19 -11.49 -8.93
N LEU A 734 10.69 -11.47 -10.18
CA LEU A 734 11.19 -10.58 -11.23
C LEU A 734 11.00 -9.11 -10.87
N ASN A 735 9.84 -8.75 -10.33
CA ASN A 735 9.54 -7.37 -9.93
C ASN A 735 10.44 -6.90 -8.78
N ILE A 736 10.76 -7.77 -7.81
CA ILE A 736 11.74 -7.42 -6.76
C ILE A 736 13.12 -7.23 -7.37
N TYR A 737 13.56 -8.17 -8.21
CA TYR A 737 14.88 -8.11 -8.85
C TYR A 737 15.05 -6.83 -9.67
N GLN A 738 14.05 -6.42 -10.44
CA GLN A 738 14.08 -5.18 -11.22
C GLN A 738 14.16 -3.92 -10.37
N ARG A 739 13.59 -3.95 -9.15
CA ARG A 739 13.47 -2.79 -8.27
C ARG A 739 14.50 -2.74 -7.15
N GLN A 740 15.43 -3.69 -7.09
CA GLN A 740 16.46 -3.76 -6.05
C GLN A 740 17.30 -2.48 -5.92
N ASN A 741 17.51 -1.75 -7.03
CA ASN A 741 18.23 -0.47 -7.03
C ASN A 741 17.55 0.60 -6.16
N GLU A 742 16.24 0.51 -5.96
CA GLU A 742 15.50 1.41 -5.06
C GLU A 742 15.94 1.20 -3.60
N ILE A 743 16.24 -0.05 -3.20
CA ILE A 743 16.76 -0.37 -1.85
C ILE A 743 18.17 0.18 -1.69
N GLU A 744 19.00 -0.03 -2.70
CA GLU A 744 20.39 0.46 -2.73
C GLU A 744 20.46 1.99 -2.66
N GLN A 745 19.54 2.70 -3.32
CA GLN A 745 19.44 4.15 -3.22
C GLN A 745 19.08 4.61 -1.78
N CYS A 746 18.11 3.95 -1.14
CA CYS A 746 17.78 4.22 0.26
C CYS A 746 18.98 3.99 1.19
N ARG A 747 19.76 2.92 0.98
CA ARG A 747 21.00 2.66 1.72
C ARG A 747 22.01 3.80 1.57
N ARG A 748 22.28 4.25 0.35
CA ARG A 748 23.24 5.35 0.09
C ARG A 748 22.80 6.66 0.76
N ASN A 749 21.51 6.96 0.69
CA ASN A 749 20.94 8.14 1.35
C ASN A 749 21.14 8.07 2.88
N PHE A 750 20.87 6.90 3.47
CA PHE A 750 21.11 6.65 4.88
C PHE A 750 22.59 6.82 5.27
N GLU A 751 23.51 6.22 4.52
CA GLU A 751 24.96 6.32 4.77
C GLU A 751 25.46 7.77 4.69
N SER A 752 25.01 8.50 3.67
CA SER A 752 25.31 9.93 3.48
C SER A 752 24.82 10.75 4.68
N TYR A 753 23.59 10.50 5.13
CA TYR A 753 23.02 11.20 6.29
C TYR A 753 23.77 10.90 7.59
N VAL A 754 24.09 9.64 7.86
CA VAL A 754 24.85 9.26 9.06
C VAL A 754 26.23 9.91 9.03
N SER A 755 26.91 9.87 7.88
CA SER A 755 28.24 10.47 7.71
C SER A 755 28.20 11.98 7.94
N TYR A 756 27.22 12.67 7.35
CA TYR A 756 26.99 14.09 7.57
C TYR A 756 26.74 14.41 9.05
N ASN A 757 25.87 13.65 9.73
CA ASN A 757 25.58 13.87 11.15
C ASN A 757 26.79 13.66 12.05
N ILE A 758 27.63 12.65 11.77
CA ILE A 758 28.87 12.43 12.51
C ILE A 758 29.81 13.62 12.33
N GLN A 759 30.01 14.09 11.09
CA GLN A 759 30.84 15.26 10.80
C GLN A 759 30.31 16.52 11.48
N TYR A 760 29.00 16.76 11.41
CA TYR A 760 28.34 17.89 12.03
C TYR A 760 28.49 17.88 13.55
N LEU A 761 28.18 16.76 14.21
CA LEU A 761 28.32 16.63 15.67
C LEU A 761 29.77 16.80 16.12
N ASN A 762 30.74 16.27 15.38
CA ASN A 762 32.15 16.49 15.64
C ASN A 762 32.54 17.98 15.50
N SER A 763 32.03 18.67 14.48
CA SER A 763 32.24 20.12 14.32
C SER A 763 31.67 20.91 15.50
N CYS A 764 30.44 20.60 15.95
CA CYS A 764 29.85 21.22 17.13
C CYS A 764 30.66 20.95 18.41
N ILE A 765 31.13 19.71 18.59
CA ILE A 765 31.98 19.33 19.72
C ILE A 765 33.31 20.11 19.70
N ASN A 766 33.96 20.18 18.53
CA ASN A 766 35.21 20.92 18.36
C ASN A 766 34.99 22.41 18.61
N SER A 767 33.84 22.95 18.17
CA SER A 767 33.43 24.34 18.43
C SER A 767 33.36 24.65 19.93
N LEU A 768 32.80 23.73 20.73
CA LEU A 768 32.74 23.87 22.19
C LEU A 768 34.10 23.66 22.88
N LEU A 769 34.90 22.69 22.43
CA LEU A 769 36.19 22.34 23.06
C LEU A 769 37.27 23.41 22.82
N TYR A 770 37.36 23.90 21.60
CA TYR A 770 38.40 24.86 21.19
C TYR A 770 37.91 26.31 21.22
N GLY A 771 36.64 26.55 21.63
CA GLY A 771 36.02 27.86 21.52
C GLY A 771 35.92 28.34 20.07
N HIS A 772 35.89 27.40 19.11
CA HIS A 772 35.75 27.72 17.70
C HIS A 772 34.32 28.20 17.46
N ILE A 773 34.17 29.52 17.38
CA ILE A 773 32.94 30.21 17.02
C ILE A 773 32.86 30.16 15.49
N ASP A 774 31.75 29.68 14.95
CA ASP A 774 31.50 29.67 13.52
C ASP A 774 31.85 31.06 12.92
N PRO A 775 32.65 31.13 11.83
CA PRO A 775 33.06 32.40 11.23
C PRO A 775 31.89 33.32 10.90
N SER A 776 30.70 32.79 10.60
CA SER A 776 29.50 33.60 10.37
C SER A 776 28.95 34.25 11.65
N ILE A 777 28.98 33.55 12.80
CA ILE A 777 28.60 34.09 14.12
C ILE A 777 29.65 35.11 14.60
N LYS A 778 30.94 34.83 14.39
CA LYS A 778 32.02 35.76 14.73
C LYS A 778 31.95 37.04 13.88
N ARG A 779 31.66 36.90 12.58
CA ARG A 779 31.39 38.03 11.66
C ARG A 779 30.18 38.86 12.11
N ALA A 780 29.09 38.22 12.49
CA ALA A 780 27.91 38.91 13.01
C ALA A 780 28.21 39.63 14.33
N ALA A 781 28.92 38.98 15.25
CA ALA A 781 29.33 39.57 16.51
C ALA A 781 30.20 40.81 16.34
N ILE A 782 31.18 40.78 15.44
CA ILE A 782 32.01 41.96 15.11
C ILE A 782 31.14 43.05 14.46
N LYS A 783 30.30 42.68 13.48
CA LYS A 783 29.40 43.63 12.78
C LYS A 783 28.41 44.33 13.71
N TYR A 784 27.90 43.63 14.72
CA TYR A 784 26.91 44.14 15.68
C TYR A 784 27.51 44.52 17.03
N ASN A 785 28.84 44.54 17.15
CA ASN A 785 29.58 44.87 18.37
C ASN A 785 29.16 44.04 19.62
N VAL A 786 28.90 42.74 19.42
CA VAL A 786 28.49 41.80 20.46
C VAL A 786 29.71 41.01 20.95
N ASN A 787 30.02 41.11 22.24
CA ASN A 787 31.08 40.31 22.86
C ASN A 787 30.64 38.85 23.02
N LEU A 788 31.29 37.94 22.29
CA LEU A 788 31.04 36.50 22.40
C LEU A 788 31.76 35.91 23.61
N PHE A 789 31.03 35.17 24.43
CA PHE A 789 31.56 34.58 25.65
C PHE A 789 32.43 33.35 25.36
N SER A 790 33.67 33.32 25.84
CA SER A 790 34.61 32.18 25.71
C SER A 790 35.10 31.71 27.08
N LEU A 791 34.98 30.41 27.36
CA LEU A 791 35.37 29.80 28.65
C LEU A 791 36.87 29.91 28.96
N ASN A 792 37.72 30.03 27.93
CA ASN A 792 39.18 30.04 28.09
C ASN A 792 39.71 31.37 28.64
N SER A 793 38.86 32.39 28.80
CA SER A 793 39.24 33.65 29.46
C SER A 793 39.46 33.52 30.97
N LYS A 794 38.87 32.51 31.64
CA LYS A 794 38.94 32.37 33.11
C LYS A 794 39.97 31.36 33.64
N LYS A 795 40.62 30.54 32.78
CA LYS A 795 41.62 29.55 33.23
C LYS A 795 43.08 30.03 33.14
N THR A 796 43.32 31.30 32.81
CA THR A 796 44.69 31.84 32.68
C THR A 796 45.11 32.80 33.80
N ILE A 797 44.40 32.85 34.94
CA ILE A 797 44.74 33.78 36.04
C ILE A 797 45.35 33.08 37.26
N GLU A 798 45.35 31.74 37.34
CA GLU A 798 45.96 31.06 38.49
C GLU A 798 47.02 30.05 38.05
N GLY A 799 48.28 30.50 38.06
CA GLY A 799 49.44 29.60 38.12
C GLY A 799 50.61 29.99 37.21
N LYS A 800 51.64 30.56 37.84
CA LYS A 800 53.04 30.74 37.41
C LYS A 800 53.38 31.95 36.52
N LYS A 801 53.99 32.94 37.19
CA LYS A 801 55.13 33.70 36.64
C LYS A 801 56.13 32.71 36.05
N ILE A 802 56.40 32.80 34.74
CA ILE A 802 57.67 32.55 34.04
C ILE A 802 57.47 32.97 32.58
N VAL A 803 58.19 34.04 32.23
CA VAL A 803 58.79 34.38 30.93
C VAL A 803 57.85 34.81 29.80
N ASP A 804 58.18 35.99 29.29
CA ASP A 804 57.72 36.63 28.06
C ASP A 804 57.62 35.69 26.86
N ASP A 805 56.79 36.14 25.92
CA ASP A 805 56.65 35.72 24.52
C ASP A 805 55.77 34.52 24.14
N LYS A 806 54.82 34.85 23.24
CA LYS A 806 54.03 33.99 22.32
C LYS A 806 52.69 33.43 22.83
N ARG A 807 51.67 34.30 22.88
CA ARG A 807 50.27 33.93 22.54
C ARG A 807 49.66 34.95 21.58
N GLY A 808 49.46 34.54 20.33
CA GLY A 808 48.49 35.07 19.36
C GLY A 808 48.34 36.60 19.31
N VAL A 809 49.43 37.34 19.09
CA VAL A 809 49.35 38.74 18.71
C VAL A 809 49.05 38.76 17.21
N ALA A 810 47.89 39.29 16.80
CA ALA A 810 47.68 39.63 15.40
C ALA A 810 48.86 40.49 14.97
N SER A 811 49.66 40.04 14.00
CA SER A 811 50.70 40.89 13.44
C SER A 811 49.99 42.11 12.86
N PHE A 812 50.37 43.28 13.37
CA PHE A 812 49.80 44.53 12.92
C PHE A 812 50.90 45.50 12.48
N LYS A 813 50.58 46.33 11.52
CA LYS A 813 51.46 47.39 11.04
C LYS A 813 50.67 48.68 11.01
N GLU A 814 51.18 49.69 11.69
CA GLU A 814 50.57 50.99 11.81
C GLU A 814 51.25 51.97 10.84
N HIS A 815 50.44 52.75 10.13
CA HIS A 815 50.92 53.79 9.24
C HIS A 815 50.11 55.07 9.48
N SER A 816 50.82 56.19 9.63
CA SER A 816 50.17 57.49 9.60
C SER A 816 49.58 57.71 8.21
N CYS A 817 48.32 58.14 8.14
CA CYS A 817 47.71 58.51 6.87
C CYS A 817 48.59 59.55 6.17
N LEU A 818 49.06 60.59 6.88
CA LEU A 818 49.95 61.65 6.34
C LEU A 818 51.14 61.10 5.55
N GLU A 819 51.78 60.06 6.08
CA GLU A 819 52.93 59.42 5.46
C GLU A 819 52.55 58.69 4.18
N LEU A 820 51.44 57.93 4.20
CA LEU A 820 50.98 57.18 3.03
C LEU A 820 50.58 58.10 1.87
N TYR A 821 50.00 59.28 2.14
CA TYR A 821 49.69 60.26 1.10
C TYR A 821 50.93 60.92 0.51
N ARG A 822 51.89 61.33 1.34
CA ARG A 822 53.15 61.93 0.87
C ARG A 822 53.91 60.99 -0.05
N ASN A 823 53.81 59.68 0.20
CA ASN A 823 54.42 58.63 -0.62
C ASN A 823 53.54 58.21 -1.81
N GLY A 824 52.43 58.91 -2.07
CA GLY A 824 51.48 58.62 -3.16
C GLY A 824 50.81 57.25 -3.04
N THR A 825 50.80 56.66 -1.84
CA THR A 825 50.27 55.32 -1.55
C THR A 825 48.79 55.38 -1.18
N LEU A 826 48.35 56.48 -0.57
CA LEU A 826 46.97 56.73 -0.19
C LEU A 826 46.49 58.03 -0.84
N VAL A 827 45.33 58.02 -1.48
CA VAL A 827 44.68 59.18 -2.10
C VAL A 827 43.33 59.36 -1.42
N PRO A 828 43.12 60.43 -0.64
CA PRO A 828 41.81 60.73 -0.08
C PRO A 828 40.84 61.20 -1.17
N ASP A 829 39.56 60.91 -0.99
CA ASP A 829 38.48 61.49 -1.79
C ASP A 829 38.28 62.99 -1.50
N GLU A 830 37.56 63.71 -2.38
CA GLU A 830 37.30 65.16 -2.25
C GLU A 830 36.58 65.54 -0.95
N SER A 831 35.92 64.56 -0.31
CA SER A 831 35.23 64.68 0.97
C SER A 831 36.15 64.80 2.19
N VAL A 832 37.45 64.50 2.08
CA VAL A 832 38.39 64.47 3.22
C VAL A 832 39.24 65.74 3.27
N THR A 833 39.06 66.54 4.33
CA THR A 833 39.86 67.77 4.51
C THR A 833 41.31 67.48 4.90
N THR A 834 42.25 68.33 4.47
CA THR A 834 43.68 68.22 4.77
C THR A 834 44.00 68.21 6.28
N ARG A 835 43.12 68.81 7.12
CA ARG A 835 43.24 68.78 8.58
C ARG A 835 42.84 67.44 9.19
N MET A 836 41.88 66.73 8.62
CA MET A 836 41.48 65.39 9.08
C MET A 836 42.57 64.37 8.82
N PHE A 837 43.18 64.40 7.63
CA PHE A 837 44.19 63.43 7.23
C PHE A 837 45.46 63.42 8.12
N ASN A 838 45.85 64.58 8.63
CA ASN A 838 46.99 64.72 9.56
C ASN A 838 46.74 64.07 10.93
N ARG A 839 45.48 63.73 11.25
CA ARG A 839 45.05 63.19 12.53
C ARG A 839 44.57 61.75 12.44
N LEU A 840 44.80 61.07 11.31
CA LEU A 840 44.35 59.71 11.08
C LEU A 840 45.53 58.74 10.99
N VAL A 841 45.28 57.53 11.48
CA VAL A 841 46.20 56.40 11.46
C VAL A 841 45.45 55.21 10.88
N MET A 842 46.10 54.51 9.94
CA MET A 842 45.64 53.22 9.42
C MET A 842 46.45 52.08 10.04
N ILE A 843 45.75 51.13 10.64
CA ILE A 843 46.31 49.93 11.24
C ILE A 843 45.90 48.74 10.37
N PHE A 844 46.90 48.05 9.82
CA PHE A 844 46.72 46.83 9.05
C PHE A 844 46.94 45.63 9.95
N SER A 845 46.01 44.67 9.98
CA SER A 845 46.17 43.43 10.75
C SER A 845 45.74 42.21 9.95
N ALA A 846 46.48 41.12 10.08
CA ALA A 846 46.16 39.86 9.41
C ALA A 846 46.16 38.70 10.41
N SER A 847 45.29 37.72 10.17
CA SER A 847 45.34 36.43 10.84
C SER A 847 44.91 35.35 9.85
N ILE A 848 45.63 34.22 9.87
CA ILE A 848 45.38 33.06 9.00
C ILE A 848 43.93 32.58 9.14
N ASP A 849 43.35 32.72 10.35
CA ASP A 849 42.03 32.21 10.68
C ASP A 849 40.89 33.21 10.43
N SER A 850 41.17 34.52 10.35
CA SER A 850 40.15 35.58 10.28
C SER A 850 40.23 36.50 9.06
N GLY A 851 41.34 36.50 8.33
CA GLY A 851 41.55 37.34 7.15
C GLY A 851 42.24 38.68 7.44
N CYS A 852 42.19 39.61 6.47
CA CYS A 852 42.93 40.88 6.49
C CYS A 852 42.02 42.06 6.80
N TYR A 853 42.43 42.89 7.75
CA TYR A 853 41.65 44.03 8.25
C TYR A 853 42.44 45.32 8.18
N ILE A 854 41.75 46.39 7.81
CA ILE A 854 42.24 47.76 7.87
C ILE A 854 41.36 48.50 8.88
N THR A 855 41.99 49.07 9.90
CA THR A 855 41.32 49.91 10.89
C THR A 855 41.79 51.35 10.71
N LEU A 856 40.85 52.28 10.63
CA LEU A 856 41.11 53.71 10.59
C LEU A 856 40.73 54.34 11.93
N SER A 857 41.67 55.04 12.57
CA SER A 857 41.49 55.67 13.87
C SER A 857 42.05 57.08 13.93
N GLY A 858 41.39 57.97 14.70
CA GLY A 858 41.88 59.30 15.01
C GLY A 858 42.99 59.29 16.08
N ILE A 859 43.90 60.28 16.02
CA ILE A 859 45.03 60.44 16.97
C ILE A 859 44.57 60.97 18.35
N ASP A 860 43.39 61.61 18.45
CA ASP A 860 42.86 62.10 19.73
C ASP A 860 42.20 60.95 20.53
N PRO A 861 42.65 60.65 21.78
CA PRO A 861 42.17 59.51 22.57
C PRO A 861 40.73 59.64 23.11
N SER A 862 39.98 60.68 22.69
CA SER A 862 38.61 60.96 23.12
C SER A 862 37.53 60.65 22.07
N SER A 863 37.90 60.23 20.85
CA SER A 863 36.93 59.75 19.87
C SER A 863 36.94 58.22 19.79
N GLU A 864 35.91 57.55 20.32
CA GLU A 864 35.67 56.11 20.17
C GLU A 864 35.33 55.66 18.72
N GLN A 865 35.47 56.54 17.73
CA GLN A 865 35.14 56.23 16.34
C GLN A 865 36.33 55.56 15.66
N GLN A 866 36.25 54.22 15.55
CA GLN A 866 37.11 53.41 14.69
C GLN A 866 36.28 52.89 13.52
N GLU A 867 36.84 53.00 12.32
CA GLU A 867 36.26 52.38 11.13
C GLU A 867 37.04 51.12 10.80
N HIS A 868 36.32 50.06 10.47
CA HIS A 868 36.92 48.79 10.09
C HIS A 868 36.50 48.43 8.68
N GLU A 869 37.47 48.00 7.89
CA GLU A 869 37.27 47.41 6.59
C GLU A 869 37.98 46.07 6.47
N PHE A 870 37.34 45.15 5.75
CA PHE A 870 37.81 43.80 5.57
C PHE A 870 38.18 43.55 4.11
N LEU A 871 39.35 42.96 3.91
CA LEU A 871 39.80 42.47 2.61
C LEU A 871 39.97 40.95 2.68
N SER A 872 39.29 40.22 1.79
CA SER A 872 39.41 38.76 1.74
C SER A 872 40.74 38.33 1.11
N PHE A 873 41.25 37.16 1.51
CA PHE A 873 42.41 36.56 0.86
C PHE A 873 42.17 36.30 -0.64
N ASP A 874 40.94 35.96 -1.03
CA ASP A 874 40.58 35.81 -2.45
C ASP A 874 40.70 37.13 -3.24
N LEU A 875 40.38 38.26 -2.61
CA LEU A 875 40.52 39.58 -3.23
C LEU A 875 42.01 39.97 -3.35
N LEU A 876 42.80 39.71 -2.30
CA LEU A 876 44.25 39.90 -2.33
C LEU A 876 44.94 39.00 -3.37
N GLN A 877 44.50 37.75 -3.53
CA GLN A 877 45.01 36.84 -4.55
C GLN A 877 44.68 37.36 -5.96
N LYS A 878 43.46 37.86 -6.19
CA LYS A 878 43.11 38.52 -7.47
C LYS A 878 43.99 39.72 -7.77
N PHE A 879 44.39 40.48 -6.75
CA PHE A 879 45.33 41.59 -6.90
C PHE A 879 46.74 41.14 -7.29
N VAL A 880 47.21 40.01 -6.75
CA VAL A 880 48.49 39.39 -7.14
C VAL A 880 48.44 38.86 -8.57
N ASP A 881 47.33 38.22 -8.95
CA ASP A 881 47.17 37.58 -10.26
C ASP A 881 46.90 38.60 -11.37
N SER A 882 46.33 39.77 -11.04
CA SER A 882 46.15 40.86 -11.97
C SER A 882 47.45 41.66 -12.13
N SER A 883 47.96 41.77 -13.35
CA SER A 883 49.16 42.58 -13.68
C SER A 883 48.98 44.11 -13.52
N ASN A 884 47.95 44.55 -12.80
CA ASN A 884 47.53 45.94 -12.68
C ASN A 884 47.87 46.51 -11.29
N CYS A 885 48.94 47.30 -11.19
CA CYS A 885 49.39 47.99 -9.98
C CYS A 885 48.59 49.28 -9.71
N GLY A 886 47.26 49.21 -9.82
CA GLY A 886 46.37 50.36 -9.64
C GLY A 886 46.10 50.71 -8.18
N TYR A 887 44.97 51.38 -7.93
CA TYR A 887 44.48 51.71 -6.61
C TYR A 887 43.17 50.98 -6.30
N HIS A 888 42.94 50.66 -5.03
CA HIS A 888 41.72 50.05 -4.51
C HIS A 888 41.02 51.01 -3.55
N GLN A 889 39.70 51.17 -3.71
CA GLN A 889 38.91 52.00 -2.82
C GLN A 889 38.68 51.26 -1.50
N ILE A 890 38.87 51.99 -0.41
CA ILE A 890 38.72 51.55 0.97
C ILE A 890 37.81 52.54 1.72
N PHE A 891 37.03 52.03 2.67
CA PHE A 891 35.99 52.74 3.43
C PHE A 891 34.89 53.34 2.54
N THR A 892 34.40 52.56 1.56
CA THR A 892 33.42 52.99 0.54
C THR A 892 31.99 53.22 1.05
N ASN A 893 31.70 52.95 2.33
CA ASN A 893 30.36 53.14 2.88
C ASN A 893 30.16 54.63 3.24
N PRO A 894 29.13 55.32 2.71
CA PRO A 894 28.86 56.73 3.03
C PRO A 894 28.51 56.98 4.50
N SER A 895 28.35 55.92 5.30
CA SER A 895 28.14 56.00 6.76
C SER A 895 29.43 56.21 7.56
N TYR A 896 30.59 56.16 6.92
CA TYR A 896 31.90 56.33 7.57
C TYR A 896 32.21 57.82 7.79
N PRO A 897 32.38 58.29 9.05
CA PRO A 897 32.65 59.70 9.36
C PRO A 897 33.96 60.27 8.79
N PHE A 898 34.94 59.43 8.44
CA PHE A 898 36.27 59.89 7.99
C PHE A 898 36.45 59.99 6.47
N GLY A 899 35.43 59.59 5.68
CA GLY A 899 35.42 59.67 4.22
C GLY A 899 36.13 58.50 3.52
N MET A 900 36.01 58.45 2.18
CA MET A 900 36.56 57.37 1.37
C MET A 900 38.05 57.60 1.07
N PHE A 901 38.82 56.51 0.99
CA PHE A 901 40.21 56.56 0.57
C PHE A 901 40.47 55.60 -0.59
N VAL A 902 41.52 55.87 -1.36
CA VAL A 902 41.99 54.98 -2.41
C VAL A 902 43.46 54.63 -2.13
N ILE A 903 43.76 53.35 -1.95
CA ILE A 903 45.10 52.88 -1.56
C ILE A 903 45.74 52.06 -2.66
N LYS A 904 47.07 52.17 -2.85
CA LYS A 904 47.80 51.36 -3.84
C LYS A 904 47.66 49.88 -3.53
N VAL A 905 47.28 49.11 -4.54
CA VAL A 905 47.09 47.66 -4.44
C VAL A 905 48.40 46.95 -4.08
N SER A 906 49.52 47.38 -4.66
CA SER A 906 50.85 46.80 -4.35
C SER A 906 51.20 46.94 -2.86
N PHE A 907 50.90 48.09 -2.26
CA PHE A 907 51.13 48.33 -0.85
C PHE A 907 50.26 47.43 0.05
N LEU A 908 48.99 47.23 -0.30
CA LEU A 908 48.10 46.31 0.42
C LEU A 908 48.63 44.87 0.38
N VAL A 909 48.99 44.40 -0.81
CA VAL A 909 49.53 43.05 -1.01
C VAL A 909 50.83 42.88 -0.24
N ASP A 910 51.79 43.80 -0.38
CA ASP A 910 53.08 43.71 0.31
C ASP A 910 52.91 43.76 1.83
N THR A 911 52.03 44.64 2.33
CA THR A 911 51.78 44.78 3.77
C THR A 911 51.15 43.53 4.34
N PHE A 912 50.08 43.01 3.73
CA PHE A 912 49.42 41.80 4.23
C PHE A 912 50.25 40.53 4.02
N MET A 913 51.02 40.42 2.93
CA MET A 913 51.97 39.32 2.74
C MET A 913 53.08 39.35 3.81
N THR A 914 53.56 40.53 4.18
CA THR A 914 54.54 40.68 5.27
C THR A 914 53.93 40.31 6.61
N LEU A 915 52.70 40.74 6.88
CA LEU A 915 51.98 40.41 8.12
C LEU A 915 51.69 38.92 8.24
N VAL A 916 51.31 38.25 7.15
CA VAL A 916 51.08 36.80 7.11
C VAL A 916 52.39 36.00 7.18
N LYS A 917 53.49 36.47 6.58
CA LYS A 917 54.82 35.85 6.70
C LYS A 917 55.42 35.95 8.11
N ASN A 918 55.02 36.96 8.87
CA ASN A 918 55.47 37.19 10.25
C ASN A 918 54.63 36.39 11.28
N TYR A 919 53.64 35.62 10.83
CA TYR A 919 52.94 34.57 11.59
C TYR A 919 53.68 33.23 11.42
#